data_AF-A0A7X7QZX1-F1
#
_entry.id   AF-A0A7X7QZX1-F1
#
_cell.length_a   1.000
_cell.length_b   1.000
_cell.length_c   1.000
_cell.angle_alpha   90.00
_cell.angle_beta   90.00
_cell.angle_gamma   90.00
#
_symmetry.space_group_name_H-M   'P 1'
#
loop_
_entity.id
_entity.type
_entity.pdbx_description
1 polymer ?
#
loop_
_entity_poly.entity_id
_entity_poly.type
_entity_poly.pdbx_seq_one_letter_code
_entity_poly.pdbx_strand_id
1 'polypeptide(L)'
;MKRHSSMFVITTIAFTCAGSALCALVEPNEIRQPGTQPNEAGSLESETKCSNCHAGYDSAVEPHFNWSGGMMANASRDPIFWATVAIAEQDFDGSGDLCIRCHSTPGWYANRSKPTDGSGLTAADAEGVSCDACHKMTNPDDSELLGVMNAPFIANDQATPATGYYGTGMLSLWGGSAKLGPYLDAAATHQFLQSQFHRSRDYCGSCHDVSNPAVGDLAHNNGTQPTADPVIASGTPGSPVTTKAAFTNFPYRYGIVERTFSEFKAGALSQTLVSNYTGLPAELRAGAIRDAYTNSLTALTGGNYADGSPRYFSCQTCHVPPRTGYGCNKSVAPLRRDLPLHDQTGGNYWAADAIVYQNANGLLRLGSGLTVVQTQALAAAKGRARRQLGMAASLWLNGTTLTVVNLTGHKLISGYPEGRRMWINMKWHDGGGMLLREDGAYGTMTAYTNGIAISVRSLLDLSGTNTRIYEAHYAMTKEWAAQLVALGYPTNLPLSFDRVTGAVTQRLGDLAAAATGTHAETFHFVLNNHVGKDNRIPPYGFSYNEARRRNALPVPASQYGNPGAGGAYRHWDELALNPPPGAARADISLLYQPTSWEYVQFLYLANNRSNAFLANEGVNMVRTWLATGMAEPYVMATATWHGAAGPAVASNTVWLVLPPSASTAVVGQSIAFLSASLSNGIAQYGFGRTSNNVGWTWLAAGPTNAAGGYGATNLLRFMSGNWHIAARWIRDGGVTTNYGWNAAGQINRSALDAAERACLVTSSVYSTIWSFGYPDHTAPTQDMSASNSRITIAQGLVSNIPGNGLLGVHGFPAARSAASNVTFTSLRLGRQNMGFYCMLRAAQHGVVTVEVQYAEGGGSWVDWIGGIALAETDAWQVAGGSEASFGALEALSFRIIAYGQAGGGIEIGETQISALVPEPAAMLALAAAFMTARHRRFRHSLPRG
;
A
#
# COMPACT_ATOMS: atom_id res chain seq x y z
N MET A 1 -4.52 81.85 5.05
CA MET A 1 -3.09 81.98 4.66
C MET A 1 -2.29 80.89 5.38
N LYS A 2 -1.67 79.99 4.59
CA LYS A 2 -0.54 79.08 4.89
C LYS A 2 -0.72 78.06 6.05
N ARG A 3 -0.40 76.77 5.92
CA ARG A 3 -0.14 75.84 4.81
C ARG A 3 0.02 74.46 5.47
N HIS A 4 -0.53 73.43 4.84
CA HIS A 4 -0.48 72.02 5.22
C HIS A 4 0.93 71.43 5.22
N SER A 5 1.18 70.38 6.01
CA SER A 5 2.15 69.32 5.73
C SER A 5 1.76 68.05 6.50
N SER A 6 0.85 67.26 5.92
CA SER A 6 0.66 65.85 6.26
C SER A 6 1.50 65.04 5.28
N MET A 7 2.53 64.34 5.78
CA MET A 7 3.30 63.37 5.00
C MET A 7 2.40 62.15 4.74
N PHE A 8 1.81 62.09 3.55
CA PHE A 8 1.32 60.85 2.96
C PHE A 8 2.53 60.07 2.44
N VAL A 9 2.84 58.94 3.08
CA VAL A 9 3.70 57.91 2.49
C VAL A 9 2.81 57.10 1.55
N ILE A 10 2.81 57.47 0.27
CA ILE A 10 2.23 56.66 -0.79
C ILE A 10 3.29 55.63 -1.19
N THR A 11 3.13 54.40 -0.70
CA THR A 11 3.88 53.25 -1.23
C THR A 11 3.18 52.82 -2.52
N THR A 12 3.61 53.40 -3.64
CA THR A 12 3.15 52.99 -4.98
C THR A 12 3.74 51.61 -5.28
N ILE A 13 2.93 50.54 -5.21
CA ILE A 13 3.25 49.26 -5.84
C ILE A 13 3.02 49.45 -7.33
N ALA A 14 4.09 49.76 -8.07
CA ALA A 14 4.07 49.80 -9.51
C ALA A 14 4.22 48.37 -10.06
N PHE A 15 3.14 47.81 -10.59
CA PHE A 15 3.19 46.69 -11.52
C PHE A 15 3.73 47.21 -12.85
N THR A 16 5.04 47.14 -13.07
CA THR A 16 5.64 47.36 -14.39
C THR A 16 5.87 46.03 -15.09
N CYS A 17 5.09 45.80 -16.15
CA CYS A 17 5.36 44.79 -17.16
C CYS A 17 6.64 45.14 -17.93
N ALA A 18 7.73 44.36 -17.73
CA ALA A 18 8.73 43.93 -18.71
C ALA A 18 10.08 43.64 -18.01
N GLY A 19 10.56 42.40 -18.13
CA GLY A 19 11.94 42.00 -17.83
C GLY A 19 12.08 41.20 -16.53
N SER A 20 12.19 39.86 -16.68
CA SER A 20 12.54 38.89 -15.63
C SER A 20 11.64 38.96 -14.38
N ALA A 21 10.57 38.16 -14.32
CA ALA A 21 9.79 38.01 -13.10
C ALA A 21 10.69 37.43 -11.99
N LEU A 22 11.11 38.30 -11.08
CA LEU A 22 11.79 37.94 -9.84
C LEU A 22 10.69 37.41 -8.90
N CYS A 23 10.89 36.23 -8.33
CA CYS A 23 10.05 35.68 -7.27
C CYS A 23 10.00 36.61 -6.05
N ALA A 24 8.90 36.57 -5.29
CA ALA A 24 8.81 37.33 -4.06
C ALA A 24 9.94 36.93 -3.09
N LEU A 25 10.73 37.94 -2.71
CA LEU A 25 11.81 37.81 -1.71
C LEU A 25 11.26 37.62 -0.29
N VAL A 26 9.98 37.95 -0.07
CA VAL A 26 9.27 37.86 1.21
C VAL A 26 7.81 37.50 0.95
N GLU A 27 7.27 36.61 1.78
CA GLU A 27 5.86 36.22 1.79
C GLU A 27 4.94 37.41 2.15
N PRO A 28 3.87 37.64 1.36
CA PRO A 28 2.90 38.69 1.62
C PRO A 28 2.00 38.33 2.81
N ASN A 29 1.35 39.35 3.40
CA ASN A 29 0.51 39.16 4.58
C ASN A 29 -0.67 38.20 4.34
N GLU A 30 -1.13 38.09 3.09
CA GLU A 30 -2.17 37.16 2.64
C GLU A 30 -1.75 35.69 2.76
N ILE A 31 -0.45 35.40 2.79
CA ILE A 31 0.09 34.03 2.79
C ILE A 31 0.56 33.60 4.18
N ARG A 32 0.91 34.55 5.05
CA ARG A 32 1.37 34.29 6.41
C ARG A 32 0.33 33.52 7.22
N GLN A 33 0.80 32.57 8.04
CA GLN A 33 -0.04 31.72 8.88
C GLN A 33 0.43 31.72 10.34
N PRO A 34 -0.50 31.61 11.32
CA PRO A 34 -0.19 31.42 12.74
C PRO A 34 0.70 30.20 13.04
N GLY A 35 1.22 30.13 14.27
CA GLY A 35 2.09 29.06 14.75
C GLY A 35 3.54 29.52 14.89
N THR A 36 4.45 28.60 15.20
CA THR A 36 5.88 28.88 15.27
C THR A 36 6.38 29.46 13.94
N GLN A 37 7.05 30.60 13.97
CA GLN A 37 7.64 31.24 12.79
C GLN A 37 9.11 30.85 12.60
N PRO A 38 9.70 31.12 11.42
CA PRO A 38 11.09 30.80 11.18
C PRO A 38 12.05 31.41 12.22
N ASN A 39 13.04 30.61 12.61
CA ASN A 39 14.05 30.92 13.64
C ASN A 39 13.55 31.06 15.09
N GLU A 40 12.27 30.79 15.39
CA GLU A 40 11.73 30.95 16.75
C GLU A 40 11.95 29.74 17.67
N ALA A 41 11.94 28.51 17.12
CA ALA A 41 12.14 27.26 17.88
C ALA A 41 13.52 26.61 17.65
N GLY A 42 14.51 27.43 17.28
CA GLY A 42 15.84 26.97 16.89
C GLY A 42 15.85 26.21 15.55
N SER A 43 17.04 25.83 15.08
CA SER A 43 17.14 25.02 13.86
C SER A 43 16.72 23.58 14.12
N LEU A 44 15.96 23.00 13.19
CA LEU A 44 15.66 21.58 13.19
C LEU A 44 16.93 20.78 12.91
N GLU A 45 17.09 19.67 13.64
CA GLU A 45 18.23 18.79 13.47
C GLU A 45 18.14 17.98 12.18
N SER A 46 19.29 17.80 11.53
CA SER A 46 19.47 16.93 10.37
C SER A 46 19.07 15.49 10.71
N GLU A 47 18.41 14.82 9.78
CA GLU A 47 18.02 13.42 9.88
C GLU A 47 19.23 12.54 10.26
N THR A 48 20.41 12.78 9.67
CA THR A 48 21.61 11.99 9.93
C THR A 48 21.98 11.84 11.40
N LYS A 49 21.58 12.78 12.27
CA LYS A 49 21.75 12.64 13.73
C LYS A 49 20.86 11.51 14.30
N CYS A 50 19.65 11.37 13.77
CA CYS A 50 18.66 10.37 14.14
C CYS A 50 19.03 8.99 13.57
N SER A 51 19.34 8.87 12.27
CA SER A 51 19.62 7.58 11.62
C SER A 51 20.83 6.84 12.21
N ASN A 52 21.78 7.52 12.85
CA ASN A 52 22.88 6.88 13.59
C ASN A 52 22.41 5.85 14.64
N CYS A 53 21.19 6.02 15.17
CA CYS A 53 20.60 5.12 16.15
C CYS A 53 19.28 4.50 15.67
N HIS A 54 18.54 5.19 14.81
CA HIS A 54 17.20 4.81 14.37
C HIS A 54 17.16 4.17 12.96
N ALA A 55 18.32 3.70 12.47
CA ALA A 55 18.47 2.99 11.19
C ALA A 55 19.47 1.82 11.27
N GLY A 56 19.43 0.95 10.25
CA GLY A 56 20.45 -0.06 9.97
C GLY A 56 20.44 -1.29 10.88
N TYR A 57 19.34 -1.58 11.58
CA TYR A 57 19.22 -2.74 12.47
C TYR A 57 18.03 -3.65 12.15
N ASP A 58 16.90 -3.13 11.66
CA ASP A 58 15.75 -3.92 11.21
C ASP A 58 14.81 -3.08 10.33
N SER A 59 15.00 -3.16 9.01
CA SER A 59 14.18 -2.42 8.03
C SER A 59 12.66 -2.68 8.12
N ALA A 60 12.22 -3.76 8.77
CA ALA A 60 10.80 -4.06 8.93
C ALA A 60 10.11 -3.23 10.03
N VAL A 61 10.88 -2.71 10.99
CA VAL A 61 10.33 -1.97 12.14
C VAL A 61 11.05 -0.67 12.46
N GLU A 62 12.29 -0.48 11.99
CA GLU A 62 13.06 0.71 12.31
C GLU A 62 12.44 1.96 11.69
N PRO A 63 12.48 3.11 12.40
CA PRO A 63 11.85 4.32 11.92
C PRO A 63 12.40 4.84 10.59
N HIS A 64 13.73 4.90 10.45
CA HIS A 64 14.36 5.62 9.33
C HIS A 64 14.09 5.00 7.97
N PHE A 65 14.26 3.68 7.81
CA PHE A 65 14.02 3.03 6.53
C PHE A 65 12.56 3.20 6.07
N ASN A 66 11.61 3.11 7.00
CA ASN A 66 10.20 3.25 6.68
C ASN A 66 9.83 4.70 6.32
N TRP A 67 10.31 5.67 7.10
CA TRP A 67 10.10 7.10 6.86
C TRP A 67 10.78 7.57 5.57
N SER A 68 12.04 7.20 5.34
CA SER A 68 12.87 7.67 4.20
C SER A 68 12.32 7.24 2.84
N GLY A 69 11.53 6.17 2.80
CA GLY A 69 10.78 5.75 1.62
C GLY A 69 9.43 6.44 1.46
N GLY A 70 8.83 6.93 2.55
CA GLY A 70 7.52 7.58 2.55
C GLY A 70 7.56 8.97 1.89
N MET A 71 6.37 9.48 1.55
CA MET A 71 6.26 10.81 0.95
C MET A 71 6.57 11.95 1.92
N MET A 72 6.55 11.73 3.24
CA MET A 72 7.00 12.72 4.21
C MET A 72 8.48 13.07 4.00
N ALA A 73 9.37 12.07 3.94
CA ALA A 73 10.81 12.29 3.69
C ALA A 73 11.12 12.81 2.27
N ASN A 74 10.16 12.67 1.35
CA ASN A 74 10.31 13.00 -0.07
C ASN A 74 9.40 14.14 -0.52
N ALA A 75 8.78 14.87 0.41
CA ALA A 75 7.84 15.94 0.09
C ALA A 75 8.50 17.06 -0.73
N SER A 76 9.76 17.42 -0.44
CA SER A 76 10.55 18.36 -1.24
C SER A 76 11.15 17.75 -2.52
N ARG A 77 11.04 16.42 -2.73
CA ARG A 77 11.53 15.75 -3.95
C ARG A 77 10.41 15.48 -4.95
N ASP A 78 9.15 15.67 -4.55
CA ASP A 78 7.99 15.35 -5.37
C ASP A 78 7.92 16.25 -6.63
N PRO A 79 7.95 15.66 -7.83
CA PRO A 79 7.82 16.42 -9.08
C PRO A 79 6.50 17.18 -9.22
N ILE A 80 5.40 16.62 -8.70
CA ILE A 80 4.09 17.27 -8.74
C ILE A 80 4.12 18.53 -7.90
N PHE A 81 4.75 18.46 -6.72
CA PHE A 81 4.91 19.61 -5.84
C PHE A 81 5.58 20.77 -6.56
N TRP A 82 6.75 20.56 -7.16
CA TRP A 82 7.50 21.64 -7.83
C TRP A 82 6.78 22.20 -9.06
N ALA A 83 6.13 21.34 -9.85
CA ALA A 83 5.31 21.80 -10.97
C ALA A 83 4.10 22.61 -10.49
N THR A 84 3.51 22.27 -9.34
CA THR A 84 2.40 23.01 -8.74
C THR A 84 2.88 24.35 -8.17
N VAL A 85 4.03 24.38 -7.47
CA VAL A 85 4.64 25.62 -6.95
C VAL A 85 4.95 26.59 -8.10
N ALA A 86 5.37 26.08 -9.27
CA ALA A 86 5.57 26.91 -10.45
C ALA A 86 4.30 27.69 -10.86
N ILE A 87 3.14 27.02 -10.79
CA ILE A 87 1.83 27.62 -11.08
C ILE A 87 1.37 28.52 -9.93
N ALA A 88 1.57 28.11 -8.67
CA ALA A 88 1.19 28.90 -7.51
C ALA A 88 1.92 30.25 -7.48
N GLU A 89 3.25 30.25 -7.66
CA GLU A 89 4.08 31.47 -7.67
C GLU A 89 3.72 32.42 -8.82
N GLN A 90 3.39 31.91 -10.01
CA GLN A 90 2.93 32.78 -11.11
C GLN A 90 1.51 33.32 -10.88
N ASP A 91 0.66 32.55 -10.20
CA ASP A 91 -0.75 32.87 -9.99
C ASP A 91 -0.90 33.88 -8.84
N PHE A 92 -0.11 33.73 -7.78
CA PHE A 92 -0.05 34.64 -6.66
C PHE A 92 1.37 34.66 -6.11
N ASP A 93 2.13 35.70 -6.46
CA ASP A 93 3.54 35.87 -6.10
C ASP A 93 3.73 35.78 -4.57
N GLY A 94 4.63 34.91 -4.13
CA GLY A 94 4.86 34.63 -2.71
C GLY A 94 4.06 33.49 -2.10
N SER A 95 3.14 32.86 -2.86
CA SER A 95 2.31 31.76 -2.35
C SER A 95 3.06 30.43 -2.16
N GLY A 96 4.22 30.25 -2.79
CA GLY A 96 5.10 29.10 -2.63
C GLY A 96 5.64 28.96 -1.20
N ASP A 97 5.71 30.05 -0.41
CA ASP A 97 6.04 29.96 1.02
C ASP A 97 5.06 29.06 1.79
N LEU A 98 3.76 29.14 1.45
CA LEU A 98 2.70 28.29 1.99
C LEU A 98 2.99 26.81 1.72
N CYS A 99 3.45 26.51 0.50
CA CYS A 99 3.70 25.17 0.03
C CYS A 99 4.96 24.59 0.72
N ILE A 100 6.04 25.37 0.76
CA ILE A 100 7.33 24.99 1.34
C ILE A 100 7.20 24.74 2.86
N ARG A 101 6.34 25.49 3.55
CA ARG A 101 6.06 25.31 4.98
C ARG A 101 5.70 23.87 5.36
N CYS A 102 4.92 23.19 4.52
CA CYS A 102 4.52 21.80 4.75
C CYS A 102 5.46 20.80 4.07
N HIS A 103 6.05 21.17 2.92
CA HIS A 103 6.80 20.23 2.10
C HIS A 103 8.31 20.18 2.41
N SER A 104 8.87 21.19 3.06
CA SER A 104 10.28 21.28 3.44
C SER A 104 10.42 21.96 4.82
N THR A 105 10.00 21.25 5.87
CA THR A 105 9.92 21.84 7.22
C THR A 105 11.27 22.37 7.73
N PRO A 106 12.43 21.69 7.57
CA PRO A 106 13.71 22.24 8.00
C PRO A 106 14.10 23.53 7.26
N GLY A 107 13.78 23.60 5.97
CA GLY A 107 14.07 24.76 5.14
C GLY A 107 13.23 25.95 5.54
N TRP A 108 11.92 25.76 5.69
CA TRP A 108 11.00 26.83 6.09
C TRP A 108 11.35 27.38 7.49
N TYR A 109 11.51 26.51 8.49
CA TYR A 109 11.83 26.95 9.86
C TYR A 109 13.20 27.60 10.00
N ALA A 110 14.12 27.35 9.07
CA ALA A 110 15.40 28.05 9.01
C ALA A 110 15.38 29.29 8.09
N ASN A 111 14.18 29.76 7.72
CA ASN A 111 13.94 30.94 6.89
C ASN A 111 14.57 30.83 5.48
N ARG A 112 14.64 29.62 4.93
CA ARG A 112 15.15 29.31 3.59
C ARG A 112 14.04 29.08 2.55
N SER A 113 12.79 29.29 2.92
CA SER A 113 11.68 29.49 1.97
C SER A 113 11.69 30.88 1.32
N LYS A 114 12.75 31.65 1.52
CA LYS A 114 12.99 32.96 0.89
C LYS A 114 14.20 32.84 -0.03
N PRO A 115 14.04 33.06 -1.34
CA PRO A 115 12.80 33.42 -2.04
C PRO A 115 11.72 32.33 -2.04
N THR A 116 10.48 32.75 -2.19
CA THR A 116 9.24 31.94 -2.03
C THR A 116 9.05 30.85 -3.09
N ASP A 117 9.78 30.93 -4.19
CA ASP A 117 9.88 29.87 -5.19
C ASP A 117 10.76 28.67 -4.76
N GLY A 118 11.36 28.76 -3.57
CA GLY A 118 12.19 27.71 -2.99
C GLY A 118 13.66 27.74 -3.42
N SER A 119 14.10 28.76 -4.18
CA SER A 119 15.49 28.86 -4.62
C SER A 119 16.49 29.09 -3.48
N GLY A 120 16.00 29.45 -2.28
CA GLY A 120 16.78 29.59 -1.06
C GLY A 120 17.04 28.26 -0.32
N LEU A 121 16.36 27.18 -0.69
CA LEU A 121 16.52 25.87 -0.07
C LEU A 121 17.88 25.24 -0.42
N THR A 122 18.41 24.48 0.53
CA THR A 122 19.69 23.77 0.42
C THR A 122 19.49 22.27 0.31
N ALA A 123 20.55 21.52 -0.01
CA ALA A 123 20.48 20.06 -0.10
C ALA A 123 19.98 19.39 1.20
N ALA A 124 20.22 19.98 2.38
CA ALA A 124 19.73 19.48 3.66
C ALA A 124 18.20 19.61 3.81
N ASP A 125 17.57 20.52 3.06
CA ASP A 125 16.12 20.77 3.10
C ASP A 125 15.32 19.79 2.23
N ALA A 126 16.03 18.89 1.55
CA ALA A 126 15.47 17.83 0.74
C ALA A 126 14.78 16.73 1.56
N GLU A 127 15.03 16.65 2.87
CA GLU A 127 14.49 15.64 3.78
C GLU A 127 12.98 15.82 4.06
N GLY A 128 12.33 16.77 3.39
CA GLY A 128 10.89 16.96 3.42
C GLY A 128 10.37 17.31 4.82
N VAL A 129 9.40 16.55 5.29
CA VAL A 129 8.92 16.57 6.68
C VAL A 129 9.86 15.71 7.52
N SER A 130 10.76 16.39 8.24
CA SER A 130 11.85 15.74 8.99
C SER A 130 11.39 15.10 10.30
N CYS A 131 12.20 14.17 10.81
CA CYS A 131 12.02 13.57 12.13
C CYS A 131 11.87 14.65 13.22
N ASP A 132 12.75 15.65 13.20
CA ASP A 132 12.78 16.68 14.25
C ASP A 132 11.59 17.63 14.20
N ALA A 133 11.00 17.87 13.02
CA ALA A 133 9.77 18.65 12.92
C ALA A 133 8.64 17.94 13.70
N CYS A 134 8.37 16.68 13.37
CA CYS A 134 7.34 15.87 14.02
C CYS A 134 7.61 15.69 15.52
N HIS A 135 8.86 15.36 15.88
CA HIS A 135 9.27 15.13 17.27
C HIS A 135 9.49 16.42 18.08
N LYS A 136 9.19 17.60 17.52
CA LYS A 136 9.08 18.85 18.28
C LYS A 136 7.66 19.41 18.29
N MET A 137 6.70 18.81 17.59
CA MET A 137 5.33 19.30 17.58
C MET A 137 4.67 19.16 18.96
N THR A 138 4.16 20.27 19.47
CA THR A 138 3.25 20.33 20.62
C THR A 138 1.81 20.57 20.14
N ASN A 139 0.84 20.40 21.03
CA ASN A 139 -0.55 20.67 20.70
C ASN A 139 -0.77 22.20 20.63
N PRO A 140 -1.26 22.76 19.51
CA PRO A 140 -1.48 24.21 19.38
C PRO A 140 -2.50 24.79 20.37
N ASP A 141 -3.33 23.96 21.00
CA ASP A 141 -4.26 24.38 22.05
C ASP A 141 -3.60 24.61 23.43
N ASP A 142 -2.28 24.41 23.54
CA ASP A 142 -1.49 24.57 24.76
C ASP A 142 -1.96 23.71 25.94
N SER A 143 -2.64 22.58 25.67
CA SER A 143 -3.23 21.72 26.71
C SER A 143 -2.22 20.88 27.51
N GLU A 144 -0.99 20.71 27.01
CA GLU A 144 0.01 19.78 27.57
C GLU A 144 1.40 20.41 27.64
N LEU A 145 2.13 20.41 26.52
CA LEU A 145 3.45 21.01 26.38
C LEU A 145 3.30 22.30 25.58
N LEU A 146 3.92 23.39 26.07
CA LEU A 146 3.86 24.68 25.41
C LEU A 146 4.91 24.76 24.31
N GLY A 147 4.47 24.99 23.08
CA GLY A 147 5.37 25.29 21.97
C GLY A 147 5.59 26.80 21.81
N VAL A 148 6.51 27.18 20.94
CA VAL A 148 6.81 28.59 20.65
C VAL A 148 5.78 29.12 19.67
N MET A 149 4.94 30.06 20.10
CA MET A 149 4.02 30.80 19.25
C MET A 149 4.04 32.27 19.69
N ASN A 150 4.79 33.12 19.00
CA ASN A 150 4.91 34.53 19.38
C ASN A 150 3.81 35.37 18.74
N ALA A 151 3.20 36.29 19.50
CA ALA A 151 2.21 37.20 18.95
C ALA A 151 2.79 38.03 17.78
N PRO A 152 2.04 38.24 16.67
CA PRO A 152 0.63 37.89 16.47
C PRO A 152 0.35 36.46 15.96
N PHE A 153 1.34 35.57 15.88
CA PHE A 153 1.25 34.25 15.28
C PHE A 153 0.81 33.14 16.26
N ILE A 154 -0.31 33.34 16.94
CA ILE A 154 -0.87 32.34 17.87
C ILE A 154 -1.80 31.38 17.12
N ALA A 155 -1.48 30.08 17.13
CA ALA A 155 -2.26 29.05 16.42
C ALA A 155 -3.39 28.45 17.28
N ASN A 156 -4.12 29.29 18.01
CA ASN A 156 -5.35 28.93 18.72
C ASN A 156 -6.26 30.15 18.87
N ASP A 157 -7.51 29.88 19.30
CA ASP A 157 -8.52 30.92 19.51
C ASP A 157 -8.31 31.77 20.77
N GLN A 158 -7.26 31.50 21.55
CA GLN A 158 -6.93 32.16 22.82
C GLN A 158 -8.09 32.17 23.83
N ALA A 159 -9.05 31.24 23.69
CA ALA A 159 -10.10 31.03 24.68
C ALA A 159 -9.57 30.25 25.89
N THR A 160 -10.41 30.07 26.92
CA THR A 160 -10.07 29.28 28.11
C THR A 160 -11.12 28.19 28.35
N PRO A 161 -10.82 26.90 28.10
CA PRO A 161 -9.60 26.38 27.45
C PRO A 161 -9.55 26.78 25.96
N ALA A 162 -8.34 26.89 25.41
CA ALA A 162 -8.13 27.25 24.03
C ALA A 162 -8.48 26.09 23.09
N THR A 163 -8.86 26.40 21.85
CA THR A 163 -9.00 25.43 20.77
C THR A 163 -7.91 25.68 19.74
N GLY A 164 -7.10 24.65 19.47
CA GLY A 164 -6.01 24.72 18.51
C GLY A 164 -6.47 24.93 17.07
N TYR A 165 -5.65 25.64 16.29
CA TYR A 165 -5.79 25.76 14.85
C TYR A 165 -5.03 24.61 14.19
N TYR A 166 -5.79 23.61 13.74
CA TYR A 166 -5.26 22.44 13.03
C TYR A 166 -5.45 22.62 11.53
N GLY A 167 -4.39 23.02 10.83
CA GLY A 167 -4.34 23.05 9.38
C GLY A 167 -3.19 23.89 8.84
N THR A 168 -2.90 23.74 7.55
CA THR A 168 -2.07 24.67 6.77
C THR A 168 -0.68 24.93 7.38
N GLY A 169 -0.08 23.89 7.97
CA GLY A 169 1.24 23.96 8.58
C GLY A 169 1.30 24.84 9.84
N MET A 170 0.18 25.15 10.49
CA MET A 170 0.12 25.92 11.76
C MET A 170 0.64 25.09 12.94
N LEU A 171 1.93 24.73 12.92
CA LEU A 171 2.56 23.95 13.97
C LEU A 171 2.92 24.85 15.17
N SER A 172 2.80 24.27 16.36
CA SER A 172 3.43 24.76 17.58
C SER A 172 4.63 23.85 17.86
N LEU A 173 5.84 24.41 17.93
CA LEU A 173 7.08 23.65 18.10
C LEU A 173 7.72 23.90 19.45
N TRP A 174 8.15 22.82 20.08
CA TRP A 174 8.96 22.83 21.30
C TRP A 174 10.31 23.49 21.06
N GLY A 175 10.62 24.52 21.85
CA GLY A 175 11.89 25.26 21.75
C GLY A 175 13.07 24.58 22.44
N GLY A 176 12.86 23.50 23.19
CA GLY A 176 13.92 22.77 23.87
C GLY A 176 14.57 21.66 23.03
N SER A 177 15.66 21.07 23.56
CA SER A 177 16.43 20.04 22.86
C SER A 177 15.80 18.64 22.90
N ALA A 178 14.86 18.40 23.82
CA ALA A 178 14.22 17.11 24.01
C ALA A 178 13.36 16.72 22.80
N LYS A 179 13.41 15.44 22.40
CA LYS A 179 12.50 14.86 21.41
C LYS A 179 11.21 14.40 22.07
N LEU A 180 10.08 14.81 21.52
CA LEU A 180 8.75 14.50 22.03
C LEU A 180 8.29 13.16 21.46
N GLY A 181 7.63 12.35 22.28
CA GLY A 181 7.09 11.08 21.82
C GLY A 181 6.12 10.46 22.84
N PRO A 182 5.44 9.37 22.50
CA PRO A 182 4.33 8.86 23.31
C PRO A 182 4.75 8.17 24.62
N TYR A 183 6.03 7.88 24.81
CA TYR A 183 6.53 7.02 25.89
C TYR A 183 7.15 7.83 27.04
N LEU A 184 6.74 7.51 28.27
CA LEU A 184 7.34 8.05 29.49
C LEU A 184 8.67 7.35 29.85
N ASP A 185 8.82 6.10 29.42
CA ASP A 185 9.89 5.18 29.81
C ASP A 185 10.88 4.92 28.66
N ALA A 186 11.12 5.91 27.79
CA ALA A 186 12.09 5.75 26.71
C ALA A 186 13.52 5.62 27.28
N ALA A 187 14.27 4.61 26.84
CA ALA A 187 15.69 4.49 27.14
C ALA A 187 16.50 5.10 25.98
N ALA A 188 16.72 6.42 26.04
CA ALA A 188 17.37 7.19 24.99
C ALA A 188 18.73 7.75 25.44
N THR A 189 19.67 7.87 24.50
CA THR A 189 20.97 8.54 24.71
C THR A 189 20.90 10.06 24.45
N HIS A 190 19.72 10.56 24.10
CA HIS A 190 19.40 11.98 23.96
C HIS A 190 18.23 12.35 24.89
N GLN A 191 18.02 13.64 25.13
CA GLN A 191 16.88 14.11 25.92
C GLN A 191 15.55 13.77 25.22
N PHE A 192 14.56 13.37 26.00
CA PHE A 192 13.20 13.10 25.52
C PHE A 192 12.17 13.61 26.53
N LEU A 193 10.95 13.86 26.06
CA LEU A 193 9.80 14.15 26.90
C LEU A 193 8.59 13.38 26.37
N GLN A 194 7.75 12.88 27.29
CA GLN A 194 6.49 12.29 26.89
C GLN A 194 5.55 13.39 26.35
N SER A 195 4.83 13.08 25.28
CA SER A 195 3.77 13.90 24.71
C SER A 195 2.57 13.03 24.36
N GLN A 196 1.43 13.31 24.99
CA GLN A 196 0.14 12.71 24.67
C GLN A 196 -0.39 13.19 23.32
N PHE A 197 0.00 14.39 22.87
CA PHE A 197 -0.35 14.89 21.54
C PHE A 197 0.06 13.93 20.42
N HIS A 198 1.17 13.19 20.56
CA HIS A 198 1.62 12.19 19.57
C HIS A 198 0.66 11.00 19.42
N ARG A 199 -0.23 10.76 20.40
CA ARG A 199 -1.33 9.78 20.32
C ARG A 199 -2.67 10.44 20.00
N SER A 200 -2.75 11.77 20.01
CA SER A 200 -3.99 12.50 19.79
C SER A 200 -4.49 12.31 18.36
N ARG A 201 -5.81 12.20 18.22
CA ARG A 201 -6.50 12.23 16.93
C ARG A 201 -6.26 13.51 16.13
N ASP A 202 -5.78 14.58 16.78
CA ASP A 202 -5.61 15.90 16.19
C ASP A 202 -4.16 16.16 15.71
N TYR A 203 -3.22 15.26 15.99
CA TYR A 203 -1.79 15.41 15.67
C TYR A 203 -1.51 15.73 14.19
N CYS A 204 -2.10 14.95 13.29
CA CYS A 204 -1.90 15.11 11.85
C CYS A 204 -2.68 16.31 11.28
N GLY A 205 -3.63 16.86 12.04
CA GLY A 205 -4.52 17.93 11.59
C GLY A 205 -3.78 19.22 11.28
N SER A 206 -2.65 19.50 11.94
CA SER A 206 -1.86 20.72 11.70
C SER A 206 -1.30 20.82 10.27
N CYS A 207 -1.20 19.71 9.52
CA CYS A 207 -0.82 19.72 8.10
C CYS A 207 -1.93 19.22 7.16
N HIS A 208 -2.74 18.24 7.57
CA HIS A 208 -3.70 17.55 6.70
C HIS A 208 -5.10 18.20 6.62
N ASP A 209 -5.22 19.47 6.98
CA ASP A 209 -6.36 20.34 6.64
C ASP A 209 -5.78 21.58 5.94
N VAL A 210 -5.90 21.67 4.62
CA VAL A 210 -5.21 22.70 3.84
C VAL A 210 -6.20 23.75 3.41
N SER A 211 -5.92 25.00 3.79
CA SER A 211 -6.70 26.16 3.40
C SER A 211 -5.82 27.20 2.73
N ASN A 212 -6.35 27.80 1.66
CA ASN A 212 -5.70 28.88 0.95
C ASN A 212 -6.03 30.21 1.66
N PRO A 213 -5.07 30.85 2.35
CA PRO A 213 -5.32 32.09 3.07
C PRO A 213 -5.56 33.29 2.15
N ALA A 214 -4.99 33.31 0.95
CA ALA A 214 -5.19 34.41 0.00
C ALA A 214 -6.63 34.42 -0.53
N VAL A 215 -7.13 33.26 -0.99
CA VAL A 215 -8.55 33.11 -1.38
C VAL A 215 -9.46 33.31 -0.16
N GLY A 216 -9.06 32.77 0.99
CA GLY A 216 -9.80 32.94 2.25
C GLY A 216 -10.00 34.40 2.66
N ASP A 217 -9.02 35.25 2.42
CA ASP A 217 -9.10 36.68 2.79
C ASP A 217 -9.71 37.56 1.69
N LEU A 218 -9.41 37.27 0.41
CA LEU A 218 -9.66 38.21 -0.69
C LEU A 218 -10.84 37.85 -1.60
N ALA A 219 -11.14 36.56 -1.79
CA ALA A 219 -12.13 36.15 -2.78
C ALA A 219 -13.57 36.47 -2.32
N HIS A 220 -14.46 36.73 -3.28
CA HIS A 220 -15.85 37.15 -3.05
C HIS A 220 -16.63 36.34 -1.97
N ASN A 221 -16.35 35.05 -1.83
CA ASN A 221 -17.00 34.12 -0.91
C ASN A 221 -16.03 33.46 0.07
N ASN A 222 -14.80 34.00 0.19
CA ASN A 222 -13.73 33.49 1.04
C ASN A 222 -13.38 32.01 0.77
N GLY A 223 -13.68 31.50 -0.43
CA GLY A 223 -13.41 30.10 -0.80
C GLY A 223 -14.21 29.07 -0.01
N THR A 224 -15.45 29.39 0.39
CA THR A 224 -16.29 28.54 1.25
C THR A 224 -17.43 27.84 0.51
N GLN A 225 -17.97 26.78 1.10
CA GLN A 225 -19.22 26.17 0.63
C GLN A 225 -20.42 27.09 0.96
N PRO A 226 -21.50 27.07 0.16
CA PRO A 226 -22.62 28.01 0.34
C PRO A 226 -23.29 28.00 1.72
N THR A 227 -23.18 26.90 2.46
CA THR A 227 -23.78 26.71 3.80
C THR A 227 -22.79 26.93 4.95
N ALA A 228 -21.58 27.43 4.67
CA ALA A 228 -20.54 27.63 5.66
C ALA A 228 -20.90 28.72 6.68
N ASP A 229 -20.22 28.70 7.83
CA ASP A 229 -20.29 29.82 8.77
C ASP A 229 -19.56 31.04 8.16
N PRO A 230 -19.95 32.28 8.51
CA PRO A 230 -19.27 33.48 8.02
C PRO A 230 -17.77 33.50 8.36
N VAL A 231 -16.97 34.04 7.43
CA VAL A 231 -15.54 34.26 7.60
C VAL A 231 -15.30 35.72 8.00
N ILE A 232 -14.47 35.93 9.02
CA ILE A 232 -13.94 37.26 9.32
C ILE A 232 -12.70 37.46 8.46
N ALA A 233 -12.71 38.43 7.55
CA ALA A 233 -11.59 38.67 6.63
C ALA A 233 -11.37 40.17 6.45
N SER A 234 -10.16 40.55 6.06
CA SER A 234 -9.86 41.95 5.76
C SER A 234 -10.36 42.35 4.38
N GLY A 235 -10.30 41.45 3.39
CA GLY A 235 -10.64 41.74 1.99
C GLY A 235 -9.73 42.78 1.32
N THR A 236 -8.65 43.21 2.00
CA THR A 236 -7.77 44.30 1.56
C THR A 236 -6.34 43.78 1.45
N PRO A 237 -5.75 43.75 0.24
CA PRO A 237 -4.35 43.35 0.04
C PRO A 237 -3.38 44.17 0.89
N GLY A 238 -2.38 43.51 1.47
CA GLY A 238 -1.34 44.10 2.31
C GLY A 238 -1.77 44.52 3.73
N SER A 239 -3.03 44.35 4.10
CA SER A 239 -3.49 44.70 5.46
C SER A 239 -2.79 43.87 6.55
N PRO A 240 -2.79 44.33 7.82
CA PRO A 240 -2.09 43.63 8.90
C PRO A 240 -2.58 42.19 9.08
N VAL A 241 -1.64 41.26 9.35
CA VAL A 241 -1.92 39.83 9.55
C VAL A 241 -3.02 39.56 10.59
N THR A 242 -3.10 40.38 11.64
CA THR A 242 -4.12 40.27 12.71
C THR A 242 -5.56 40.44 12.22
N THR A 243 -5.75 41.00 11.03
CA THR A 243 -7.08 41.19 10.41
C THR A 243 -7.38 40.15 9.32
N LYS A 244 -6.42 39.28 8.99
CA LYS A 244 -6.54 38.31 7.91
C LYS A 244 -7.38 37.10 8.32
N ALA A 245 -8.02 36.45 7.35
CA ALA A 245 -8.83 35.26 7.57
C ALA A 245 -8.07 34.15 8.34
N ALA A 246 -6.77 33.98 8.04
CA ALA A 246 -5.90 33.01 8.69
C ALA A 246 -5.72 33.19 10.21
N PHE A 247 -5.86 34.41 10.72
CA PHE A 247 -5.61 34.75 12.14
C PHE A 247 -6.91 34.92 12.94
N THR A 248 -8.04 35.02 12.25
CA THR A 248 -9.35 35.34 12.85
C THR A 248 -10.35 34.21 12.77
N ASN A 249 -10.00 33.10 12.11
CA ASN A 249 -10.87 31.95 11.92
C ASN A 249 -10.10 30.63 12.11
N PHE A 250 -10.82 29.57 12.48
CA PHE A 250 -10.30 28.21 12.39
C PHE A 250 -9.93 27.86 10.94
N PRO A 251 -8.86 27.07 10.71
CA PRO A 251 -8.37 26.77 9.35
C PRO A 251 -9.45 26.22 8.41
N TYR A 252 -10.34 25.36 8.89
CA TYR A 252 -11.41 24.75 8.07
C TYR A 252 -12.49 25.74 7.58
N ARG A 253 -12.52 26.99 8.07
CA ARG A 253 -13.61 27.94 7.79
C ARG A 253 -13.47 28.70 6.49
N TYR A 254 -12.27 28.77 5.91
CA TYR A 254 -11.99 29.58 4.71
C TYR A 254 -11.18 28.80 3.68
N GLY A 255 -11.15 29.30 2.45
CA GLY A 255 -10.21 28.93 1.39
C GLY A 255 -10.06 27.43 1.19
N ILE A 256 -11.10 26.70 0.81
CA ILE A 256 -11.05 25.24 0.70
C ILE A 256 -9.98 24.80 -0.31
N VAL A 257 -9.04 23.97 0.14
CA VAL A 257 -8.07 23.25 -0.71
C VAL A 257 -8.16 21.75 -0.43
N GLU A 258 -7.76 21.32 0.76
CA GLU A 258 -7.88 19.93 1.19
C GLU A 258 -8.61 19.87 2.53
N ARG A 259 -9.47 18.87 2.68
CA ARG A 259 -10.30 18.70 3.88
C ARG A 259 -10.12 17.34 4.53
N THR A 260 -8.99 16.65 4.33
CA THR A 260 -8.78 15.29 4.87
C THR A 260 -9.04 15.22 6.38
N PHE A 261 -8.47 16.14 7.15
CA PHE A 261 -8.68 16.19 8.59
C PHE A 261 -10.11 16.59 8.94
N SER A 262 -10.68 17.57 8.24
CA SER A 262 -12.07 17.97 8.42
C SER A 262 -13.06 16.83 8.11
N GLU A 263 -12.79 16.04 7.09
CA GLU A 263 -13.54 14.86 6.71
C GLU A 263 -13.46 13.79 7.81
N PHE A 264 -12.26 13.57 8.35
CA PHE A 264 -12.01 12.66 9.46
C PHE A 264 -12.74 13.07 10.76
N LYS A 265 -12.74 14.36 11.09
CA LYS A 265 -13.43 14.88 12.28
C LYS A 265 -14.95 14.80 12.17
N ALA A 266 -15.49 14.85 10.96
CA ALA A 266 -16.92 14.65 10.72
C ALA A 266 -17.34 13.17 10.79
N GLY A 267 -16.41 12.21 10.64
CA GLY A 267 -16.68 10.78 10.77
C GLY A 267 -16.70 10.28 12.22
N ALA A 268 -17.53 9.27 12.50
CA ALA A 268 -17.64 8.61 13.81
C ALA A 268 -16.49 7.64 14.09
N LEU A 269 -15.82 7.12 13.06
CA LEU A 269 -14.70 6.19 13.22
C LEU A 269 -13.60 6.81 14.07
N SER A 270 -13.28 8.10 13.83
CA SER A 270 -12.30 8.84 14.64
C SER A 270 -12.62 8.74 16.13
N GLN A 271 -13.89 8.77 16.52
CA GLN A 271 -14.41 8.75 17.90
C GLN A 271 -14.57 7.34 18.47
N THR A 272 -14.35 6.31 17.67
CA THR A 272 -14.52 4.91 18.08
C THR A 272 -13.23 4.36 18.66
N LEU A 273 -13.34 3.70 19.83
CA LEU A 273 -12.22 2.96 20.41
C LEU A 273 -11.93 1.71 19.57
N VAL A 274 -10.65 1.39 19.39
CA VAL A 274 -10.21 0.19 18.67
C VAL A 274 -10.72 -1.08 19.36
N SER A 275 -10.81 -1.08 20.68
CA SER A 275 -11.38 -2.19 21.46
C SER A 275 -12.87 -2.44 21.16
N ASN A 276 -13.59 -1.47 20.60
CA ASN A 276 -15.00 -1.60 20.21
C ASN A 276 -15.19 -2.09 18.76
N TYR A 277 -14.11 -2.51 18.07
CA TYR A 277 -14.14 -3.00 16.69
C TYR A 277 -15.24 -4.04 16.42
N THR A 278 -15.47 -4.97 17.35
CA THR A 278 -16.45 -6.06 17.16
C THR A 278 -17.89 -5.56 17.10
N GLY A 279 -18.17 -4.37 17.64
CA GLY A 279 -19.47 -3.69 17.59
C GLY A 279 -19.70 -2.85 16.33
N LEU A 280 -18.71 -2.74 15.43
CA LEU A 280 -18.90 -2.08 14.13
C LEU A 280 -19.83 -2.90 13.21
N PRO A 281 -20.56 -2.23 12.30
CA PRO A 281 -21.27 -2.88 11.19
C PRO A 281 -20.41 -3.92 10.46
N ALA A 282 -21.04 -4.98 9.95
CA ALA A 282 -20.32 -6.15 9.44
C ALA A 282 -19.39 -5.81 8.27
N GLU A 283 -19.85 -4.95 7.38
CA GLU A 283 -19.14 -4.43 6.22
C GLU A 283 -17.91 -3.58 6.59
N LEU A 284 -17.91 -2.94 7.77
CA LEU A 284 -16.79 -2.14 8.28
C LEU A 284 -15.74 -2.97 9.02
N ARG A 285 -16.01 -4.25 9.31
CA ARG A 285 -15.06 -5.19 9.93
C ARG A 285 -14.12 -5.82 8.89
N ALA A 286 -13.61 -4.99 7.98
CA ALA A 286 -12.77 -5.36 6.85
C ALA A 286 -11.70 -4.30 6.58
N GLY A 287 -10.84 -4.56 5.59
CA GLY A 287 -9.87 -3.59 5.06
C GLY A 287 -9.01 -2.91 6.13
N ALA A 288 -8.85 -1.59 6.00
CA ALA A 288 -7.95 -0.81 6.84
C ALA A 288 -8.39 -0.75 8.31
N ILE A 289 -9.71 -0.76 8.57
CA ILE A 289 -10.27 -0.80 9.93
C ILE A 289 -9.92 -2.12 10.62
N ARG A 290 -10.06 -3.25 9.90
CA ARG A 290 -9.62 -4.56 10.41
C ARG A 290 -8.12 -4.58 10.65
N ASP A 291 -7.32 -4.07 9.72
CA ASP A 291 -5.85 -4.06 9.85
C ASP A 291 -5.42 -3.24 11.08
N ALA A 292 -5.99 -2.05 11.27
CA ALA A 292 -5.78 -1.20 12.45
C ALA A 292 -6.10 -1.94 13.76
N TYR A 293 -7.23 -2.65 13.81
CA TYR A 293 -7.60 -3.47 14.97
C TYR A 293 -6.61 -4.61 15.19
N THR A 294 -6.34 -5.43 14.17
CA THR A 294 -5.45 -6.60 14.26
C THR A 294 -4.04 -6.19 14.68
N ASN A 295 -3.50 -5.11 14.11
CA ASN A 295 -2.20 -4.57 14.51
C ASN A 295 -2.20 -4.14 15.97
N SER A 296 -3.27 -3.49 16.45
CA SER A 296 -3.36 -3.02 17.83
C SER A 296 -3.43 -4.15 18.87
N LEU A 297 -3.79 -5.38 18.46
CA LEU A 297 -3.79 -6.53 19.36
C LEU A 297 -2.37 -6.96 19.80
N THR A 298 -1.30 -6.54 19.11
CA THR A 298 0.08 -6.87 19.51
C THR A 298 0.41 -6.34 20.91
N ALA A 299 -0.24 -5.27 21.35
CA ALA A 299 -0.09 -4.70 22.69
C ALA A 299 -0.62 -5.60 23.81
N LEU A 300 -1.42 -6.63 23.50
CA LEU A 300 -2.10 -7.53 24.45
C LEU A 300 -3.05 -6.83 25.45
N THR A 301 -3.58 -5.67 25.07
CA THR A 301 -4.51 -4.86 25.89
C THR A 301 -5.89 -4.72 25.25
N GLY A 302 -6.29 -5.69 24.42
CA GLY A 302 -7.61 -5.70 23.77
C GLY A 302 -7.83 -4.57 22.75
N GLY A 303 -6.75 -3.98 22.22
CA GLY A 303 -6.79 -2.89 21.24
C GLY A 303 -6.29 -1.54 21.77
N ASN A 304 -6.07 -1.41 23.09
CA ASN A 304 -5.49 -0.21 23.70
C ASN A 304 -3.96 -0.10 23.45
N TYR A 305 -3.33 0.95 23.95
CA TYR A 305 -1.86 1.04 24.00
C TYR A 305 -1.28 0.04 25.02
N ALA A 306 0.03 -0.23 24.95
CA ALA A 306 0.67 -1.19 25.86
C ALA A 306 0.66 -0.72 27.32
N ASP A 307 0.58 0.59 27.56
CA ASP A 307 0.41 1.19 28.89
C ASP A 307 -1.06 1.21 29.38
N GLY A 308 -1.98 0.62 28.63
CA GLY A 308 -3.40 0.54 28.96
C GLY A 308 -4.22 1.77 28.58
N SER A 309 -3.61 2.86 28.09
CA SER A 309 -4.36 4.04 27.66
C SER A 309 -5.28 3.73 26.46
N PRO A 310 -6.45 4.39 26.37
CA PRO A 310 -7.39 4.14 25.27
C PRO A 310 -6.80 4.46 23.90
N ARG A 311 -7.02 3.58 22.92
CA ARG A 311 -6.66 3.80 21.52
C ARG A 311 -7.92 4.00 20.68
N TYR A 312 -7.97 5.09 19.93
CA TYR A 312 -9.01 5.36 18.94
C TYR A 312 -8.55 4.94 17.54
N PHE A 313 -9.48 4.79 16.60
CA PHE A 313 -9.16 4.73 15.17
C PHE A 313 -8.71 6.11 14.66
N SER A 314 -7.55 6.55 15.15
CA SER A 314 -6.87 7.78 14.73
C SER A 314 -6.06 7.58 13.45
N CYS A 315 -5.59 8.70 12.89
CA CYS A 315 -4.63 8.70 11.78
C CYS A 315 -3.43 7.78 12.09
N GLN A 316 -2.86 7.90 13.29
CA GLN A 316 -1.71 7.11 13.72
C GLN A 316 -2.04 5.62 13.82
N THR A 317 -3.22 5.26 14.34
CA THR A 317 -3.60 3.85 14.45
C THR A 317 -3.65 3.16 13.07
N CYS A 318 -4.03 3.88 12.01
CA CYS A 318 -4.12 3.33 10.66
C CYS A 318 -2.81 3.47 9.85
N HIS A 319 -2.13 4.61 9.94
CA HIS A 319 -0.96 4.95 9.11
C HIS A 319 0.38 4.81 9.83
N VAL A 320 0.37 4.64 11.15
CA VAL A 320 1.55 4.42 12.00
C VAL A 320 1.30 3.19 12.88
N PRO A 321 0.99 2.03 12.28
CA PRO A 321 0.45 0.90 13.02
C PRO A 321 1.48 0.37 14.04
N PRO A 322 1.02 -0.09 15.21
CA PRO A 322 1.91 -0.66 16.22
C PRO A 322 2.60 -1.94 15.72
N ARG A 323 3.87 -2.09 16.08
CA ARG A 323 4.71 -3.27 15.82
C ARG A 323 5.45 -3.70 17.08
N THR A 324 5.83 -4.97 17.11
CA THR A 324 6.79 -5.44 18.10
C THR A 324 8.20 -5.17 17.58
N GLY A 325 9.01 -4.41 18.31
CA GLY A 325 10.37 -4.06 17.87
C GLY A 325 11.11 -3.14 18.82
N TYR A 326 12.38 -2.89 18.49
CA TYR A 326 13.24 -1.95 19.20
C TYR A 326 13.18 -0.57 18.54
N GLY A 327 13.16 0.48 19.35
CA GLY A 327 13.12 1.86 18.86
C GLY A 327 14.44 2.37 18.29
N CYS A 328 15.58 1.75 18.64
CA CYS A 328 16.90 2.10 18.12
C CYS A 328 17.89 0.93 18.26
N ASN A 329 19.07 1.06 17.68
CA ASN A 329 20.15 0.07 17.67
C ASN A 329 20.98 0.00 18.97
N LYS A 330 20.54 0.63 20.07
CA LYS A 330 21.27 0.62 21.34
C LYS A 330 20.78 -0.50 22.24
N SER A 331 21.70 -1.15 22.94
CA SER A 331 21.38 -2.25 23.87
C SER A 331 20.45 -1.87 25.02
N VAL A 332 20.40 -0.57 25.35
CA VAL A 332 19.50 -0.03 26.38
C VAL A 332 18.05 0.09 25.89
N ALA A 333 17.80 0.04 24.57
CA ALA A 333 16.47 0.21 24.02
C ALA A 333 15.55 -0.96 24.43
N PRO A 334 14.38 -0.69 25.04
CA PRO A 334 13.45 -1.76 25.39
C PRO A 334 12.78 -2.32 24.13
N LEU A 335 12.49 -3.61 24.15
CA LEU A 335 11.57 -4.22 23.19
C LEU A 335 10.15 -3.73 23.49
N ARG A 336 9.50 -3.09 22.53
CA ARG A 336 8.12 -2.62 22.67
C ARG A 336 7.19 -3.48 21.83
N ARG A 337 5.95 -3.66 22.29
CA ARG A 337 4.89 -4.38 21.55
C ARG A 337 3.99 -3.47 20.72
N ASP A 338 4.10 -2.17 20.95
CA ASP A 338 3.29 -1.14 20.31
C ASP A 338 4.15 -0.03 19.68
N LEU A 339 5.38 -0.36 19.25
CA LEU A 339 6.30 0.57 18.60
C LEU A 339 5.62 1.17 17.35
N PRO A 340 5.52 2.50 17.21
CA PRO A 340 4.90 3.12 16.05
C PRO A 340 5.74 2.91 14.78
N LEU A 341 5.22 2.16 13.80
CA LEU A 341 5.88 1.98 12.51
C LEU A 341 5.77 3.28 11.70
N HIS A 342 6.90 3.88 11.33
CA HIS A 342 6.93 5.11 10.52
C HIS A 342 6.63 4.83 9.03
N ASP A 343 5.56 4.07 8.75
CA ASP A 343 5.10 3.76 7.40
C ASP A 343 4.59 5.04 6.73
N GLN A 344 3.53 5.64 7.31
CA GLN A 344 2.96 6.94 6.92
C GLN A 344 2.59 7.03 5.42
N THR A 345 2.49 5.89 4.73
CA THR A 345 2.09 5.84 3.33
C THR A 345 0.58 6.04 3.17
N GLY A 346 0.22 6.75 2.10
CA GLY A 346 -1.14 6.90 1.60
C GLY A 346 -1.30 6.20 0.25
N GLY A 347 -2.08 6.78 -0.67
CA GLY A 347 -2.36 6.19 -1.98
C GLY A 347 -1.34 6.48 -3.08
N ASN A 348 -0.32 7.32 -2.85
CA ASN A 348 0.59 7.74 -3.93
C ASN A 348 1.73 6.72 -4.16
N TYR A 349 1.45 5.63 -4.87
CA TYR A 349 2.46 4.63 -5.23
C TYR A 349 3.34 5.04 -6.42
N TRP A 350 2.89 6.00 -7.24
CA TRP A 350 3.58 6.38 -8.49
C TRP A 350 4.72 7.37 -8.24
N ALA A 351 4.57 8.29 -7.28
CA ALA A 351 5.59 9.31 -7.01
C ALA A 351 6.98 8.73 -6.69
N ALA A 352 7.06 7.52 -6.11
CA ALA A 352 8.32 6.82 -5.91
C ALA A 352 9.08 6.58 -7.22
N ASP A 353 8.40 6.11 -8.28
CA ASP A 353 9.02 5.90 -9.59
C ASP A 353 9.41 7.24 -10.23
N ALA A 354 8.57 8.26 -10.09
CA ALA A 354 8.82 9.60 -10.59
C ALA A 354 10.08 10.22 -9.98
N ILE A 355 10.24 10.12 -8.66
CA ILE A 355 11.41 10.61 -7.92
C ILE A 355 12.67 9.85 -8.35
N VAL A 356 12.61 8.51 -8.44
CA VAL A 356 13.76 7.70 -8.87
C VAL A 356 14.16 8.02 -10.31
N TYR A 357 13.19 8.18 -11.21
CA TYR A 357 13.44 8.58 -12.59
C TYR A 357 14.11 9.96 -12.67
N GLN A 358 13.57 10.97 -11.98
CA GLN A 358 14.16 12.29 -11.98
C GLN A 358 15.55 12.32 -11.35
N ASN A 359 15.79 11.52 -10.30
CA ASN A 359 17.11 11.39 -9.71
C ASN A 359 18.12 10.85 -10.72
N ALA A 360 17.76 9.77 -11.43
CA ALA A 360 18.63 9.13 -12.42
C ALA A 360 18.95 10.03 -13.63
N ASN A 361 18.07 11.00 -13.92
CA ASN A 361 18.20 11.90 -15.07
C ASN A 361 18.67 13.32 -14.69
N GLY A 362 19.03 13.57 -13.42
CA GLY A 362 19.44 14.90 -12.95
C GLY A 362 18.34 15.96 -13.03
N LEU A 363 17.08 15.54 -12.92
CA LEU A 363 15.89 16.41 -13.03
C LEU A 363 15.29 16.78 -11.68
N LEU A 364 15.69 16.13 -10.58
CA LEU A 364 15.18 16.48 -9.26
C LEU A 364 15.52 17.94 -8.93
N ARG A 365 14.49 18.71 -8.60
CA ARG A 365 14.64 20.11 -8.18
C ARG A 365 15.41 20.24 -6.87
N LEU A 366 15.20 19.32 -5.93
CA LEU A 366 15.91 19.25 -4.67
C LEU A 366 16.22 17.79 -4.32
N GLY A 367 17.35 17.56 -3.64
CA GLY A 367 17.66 16.25 -3.06
C GLY A 367 18.16 15.18 -4.04
N SER A 368 18.85 15.58 -5.10
CA SER A 368 19.58 14.66 -6.00
C SER A 368 20.60 13.80 -5.27
N GLY A 369 20.99 12.68 -5.87
CA GLY A 369 22.01 11.80 -5.31
C GLY A 369 21.42 10.82 -4.28
N LEU A 370 20.20 10.33 -4.53
CA LEU A 370 19.58 9.31 -3.70
C LEU A 370 20.51 8.11 -3.53
N THR A 371 20.69 7.69 -2.29
CA THR A 371 21.46 6.50 -1.94
C THR A 371 20.72 5.23 -2.38
N VAL A 372 21.46 4.11 -2.43
CA VAL A 372 20.87 2.78 -2.67
C VAL A 372 19.79 2.47 -1.65
N VAL A 373 20.02 2.77 -0.37
CA VAL A 373 19.06 2.53 0.71
C VAL A 373 17.80 3.37 0.53
N GLN A 374 17.92 4.65 0.19
CA GLN A 374 16.75 5.51 -0.08
C GLN A 374 15.94 5.03 -1.29
N THR A 375 16.62 4.55 -2.34
CA THR A 375 15.95 3.99 -3.52
C THR A 375 15.20 2.70 -3.17
N GLN A 376 15.79 1.83 -2.34
CA GLN A 376 15.13 0.63 -1.81
C GLN A 376 13.95 0.98 -0.91
N ALA A 377 14.09 2.01 -0.07
CA ALA A 377 13.03 2.48 0.80
C ALA A 377 11.83 3.03 0.00
N LEU A 378 12.07 3.82 -1.06
CA LEU A 378 11.03 4.29 -1.99
C LEU A 378 10.29 3.13 -2.65
N ALA A 379 11.01 2.08 -3.09
CA ALA A 379 10.40 0.88 -3.64
C ALA A 379 9.54 0.12 -2.61
N ALA A 380 10.02 0.01 -1.37
CA ALA A 380 9.24 -0.58 -0.27
C ALA A 380 7.97 0.24 0.03
N ALA A 381 8.08 1.56 0.09
CA ALA A 381 6.95 2.46 0.33
C ALA A 381 5.90 2.41 -0.79
N LYS A 382 6.31 2.26 -2.04
CA LYS A 382 5.40 1.98 -3.17
C LYS A 382 4.56 0.73 -2.93
N GLY A 383 5.18 -0.35 -2.43
CA GLY A 383 4.48 -1.58 -2.04
C GLY A 383 3.48 -1.34 -0.92
N ARG A 384 3.86 -0.60 0.13
CA ARG A 384 2.98 -0.25 1.25
C ARG A 384 1.80 0.63 0.81
N ALA A 385 2.02 1.61 -0.07
CA ALA A 385 0.96 2.44 -0.64
C ALA A 385 -0.08 1.61 -1.42
N ARG A 386 0.35 0.63 -2.22
CA ARG A 386 -0.56 -0.30 -2.93
C ARG A 386 -1.34 -1.18 -1.95
N ARG A 387 -0.69 -1.67 -0.89
CA ARG A 387 -1.38 -2.41 0.19
C ARG A 387 -2.47 -1.55 0.85
N GLN A 388 -2.17 -0.29 1.16
CA GLN A 388 -3.14 0.64 1.75
C GLN A 388 -4.35 0.85 0.83
N LEU A 389 -4.13 1.03 -0.49
CA LEU A 389 -5.21 1.13 -1.46
C LEU A 389 -6.08 -0.14 -1.51
N GLY A 390 -5.47 -1.33 -1.45
CA GLY A 390 -6.19 -2.62 -1.42
C GLY A 390 -7.01 -2.85 -0.14
N MET A 391 -6.84 -2.02 0.88
CA MET A 391 -7.57 -2.08 2.15
C MET A 391 -8.57 -0.93 2.32
N ALA A 392 -8.53 0.08 1.45
CA ALA A 392 -9.31 1.31 1.60
C ALA A 392 -10.79 1.17 1.21
N ALA A 393 -11.14 0.15 0.42
CA ALA A 393 -12.49 -0.05 -0.09
C ALA A 393 -12.85 -1.53 -0.21
N SER A 394 -14.15 -1.83 -0.28
CA SER A 394 -14.63 -3.15 -0.70
C SER A 394 -15.83 -3.04 -1.64
N LEU A 395 -16.02 -4.07 -2.47
CA LEU A 395 -17.13 -4.19 -3.41
C LEU A 395 -18.07 -5.31 -2.96
N TRP A 396 -19.36 -5.03 -2.95
CA TRP A 396 -20.41 -5.99 -2.61
C TRP A 396 -21.43 -6.03 -3.73
N LEU A 397 -21.84 -7.23 -4.15
CA LEU A 397 -22.84 -7.43 -5.18
C LEU A 397 -24.08 -8.09 -4.60
N ASN A 398 -25.24 -7.51 -4.90
CA ASN A 398 -26.54 -8.10 -4.61
C ASN A 398 -27.43 -7.97 -5.85
N GLY A 399 -27.63 -9.07 -6.58
CA GLY A 399 -28.30 -9.04 -7.87
C GLY A 399 -27.58 -8.13 -8.86
N THR A 400 -28.25 -7.06 -9.30
CA THR A 400 -27.68 -6.04 -10.19
C THR A 400 -27.27 -4.77 -9.44
N THR A 401 -27.16 -4.78 -8.12
CA THR A 401 -26.69 -3.64 -7.34
C THR A 401 -25.25 -3.88 -6.89
N LEU A 402 -24.35 -2.98 -7.26
CA LEU A 402 -22.98 -2.92 -6.78
C LEU A 402 -22.87 -1.87 -5.68
N THR A 403 -22.39 -2.26 -4.51
CA THR A 403 -22.12 -1.37 -3.39
C THR A 403 -20.61 -1.18 -3.24
N VAL A 404 -20.17 0.08 -3.18
CA VAL A 404 -18.77 0.47 -2.92
C VAL A 404 -18.68 1.00 -1.50
N VAL A 405 -18.03 0.26 -0.60
CA VAL A 405 -17.95 0.61 0.83
C VAL A 405 -16.63 1.33 1.13
N ASN A 406 -16.71 2.49 1.78
CA ASN A 406 -15.54 3.20 2.30
C ASN A 406 -15.05 2.56 3.61
N LEU A 407 -13.81 2.08 3.62
CA LEU A 407 -13.14 1.48 4.79
C LEU A 407 -12.07 2.40 5.38
N THR A 408 -12.14 3.70 5.11
CA THR A 408 -11.22 4.73 5.61
C THR A 408 -11.91 5.66 6.61
N GLY A 409 -11.10 6.43 7.36
CA GLY A 409 -11.60 7.41 8.32
C GLY A 409 -12.00 8.76 7.72
N HIS A 410 -11.75 9.00 6.44
CA HIS A 410 -12.01 10.24 5.70
C HIS A 410 -12.80 9.93 4.42
N LYS A 411 -13.01 10.89 3.50
CA LYS A 411 -13.64 10.54 2.22
C LYS A 411 -12.75 9.57 1.44
N LEU A 412 -13.37 8.65 0.72
CA LEU A 412 -12.71 7.76 -0.22
C LEU A 412 -12.87 8.37 -1.61
N ILE A 413 -11.84 8.94 -2.22
CA ILE A 413 -10.46 9.17 -1.74
C ILE A 413 -10.29 10.57 -1.11
N SER A 414 -9.21 10.84 -0.39
CA SER A 414 -8.92 12.16 0.20
C SER A 414 -7.53 12.71 -0.20
N GLY A 415 -7.17 13.89 0.30
CA GLY A 415 -5.96 14.65 -0.08
C GLY A 415 -6.17 15.56 -1.30
N TYR A 416 -5.07 15.93 -1.97
CA TYR A 416 -5.08 16.85 -3.12
C TYR A 416 -6.08 16.40 -4.23
N PRO A 417 -7.05 17.26 -4.61
CA PRO A 417 -8.15 16.87 -5.50
C PRO A 417 -7.81 16.92 -7.00
N GLU A 418 -6.79 17.69 -7.41
CA GLU A 418 -6.55 18.06 -8.81
C GLU A 418 -6.23 16.85 -9.72
N GLY A 419 -5.49 15.88 -9.19
CA GLY A 419 -4.98 14.75 -9.98
C GLY A 419 -5.57 13.40 -9.62
N ARG A 420 -6.18 13.25 -8.44
CA ARG A 420 -6.58 11.93 -7.93
C ARG A 420 -8.00 11.59 -8.34
N ARG A 421 -8.21 10.36 -8.82
CA ARG A 421 -9.54 9.82 -9.08
C ARG A 421 -9.62 8.33 -8.82
N MET A 422 -10.82 7.86 -8.51
CA MET A 422 -11.16 6.43 -8.56
C MET A 422 -12.40 6.21 -9.42
N TRP A 423 -12.54 5.06 -10.05
CA TRP A 423 -13.71 4.75 -10.87
C TRP A 423 -13.97 3.26 -10.97
N ILE A 424 -15.19 2.89 -11.37
CA ILE A 424 -15.54 1.51 -11.65
C ILE A 424 -15.24 1.19 -13.11
N ASN A 425 -14.41 0.17 -13.35
CA ASN A 425 -14.24 -0.48 -14.64
C ASN A 425 -15.06 -1.77 -14.67
N MET A 426 -15.87 -1.96 -15.72
CA MET A 426 -16.73 -3.14 -15.86
C MET A 426 -16.55 -3.75 -17.24
N LYS A 427 -16.10 -5.00 -17.31
CA LYS A 427 -15.97 -5.76 -18.54
C LYS A 427 -17.06 -6.82 -18.61
N TRP A 428 -17.98 -6.67 -19.56
CA TRP A 428 -19.15 -7.55 -19.74
C TRP A 428 -18.83 -8.64 -20.75
N HIS A 429 -19.08 -9.89 -20.40
CA HIS A 429 -18.84 -11.05 -21.24
C HIS A 429 -20.12 -11.84 -21.52
N ASP A 430 -20.22 -12.42 -22.72
CA ASP A 430 -21.26 -13.39 -23.06
C ASP A 430 -21.02 -14.77 -22.44
N GLY A 431 -21.91 -15.73 -22.72
CA GLY A 431 -21.79 -17.12 -22.24
C GLY A 431 -20.59 -17.89 -22.81
N GLY A 432 -19.97 -17.41 -23.89
CA GLY A 432 -18.76 -17.96 -24.49
C GLY A 432 -17.47 -17.27 -24.01
N GLY A 433 -17.58 -16.24 -23.17
CA GLY A 433 -16.45 -15.45 -22.66
C GLY A 433 -16.05 -14.26 -23.54
N MET A 434 -16.77 -13.99 -24.64
CA MET A 434 -16.45 -12.85 -25.53
C MET A 434 -16.81 -11.53 -24.84
N LEU A 435 -15.90 -10.54 -24.88
CA LEU A 435 -16.16 -9.20 -24.38
C LEU A 435 -17.23 -8.51 -25.24
N LEU A 436 -18.34 -8.13 -24.62
CA LEU A 436 -19.45 -7.41 -25.23
C LEU A 436 -19.33 -5.89 -25.08
N ARG A 437 -18.90 -5.43 -23.90
CA ARG A 437 -18.78 -4.00 -23.56
C ARG A 437 -17.79 -3.79 -22.42
N GLU A 438 -17.05 -2.70 -22.46
CA GLU A 438 -16.25 -2.21 -21.33
C GLU A 438 -16.72 -0.80 -20.94
N ASP A 439 -17.17 -0.65 -19.69
CA ASP A 439 -17.51 0.65 -19.10
C ASP A 439 -16.32 1.16 -18.27
N GLY A 440 -16.05 2.47 -18.30
CA GLY A 440 -14.90 3.05 -17.58
C GLY A 440 -13.53 2.55 -18.07
N ALA A 441 -13.37 2.37 -19.39
CA ALA A 441 -12.16 1.82 -20.00
C ALA A 441 -10.92 2.70 -19.78
N TYR A 442 -9.83 2.10 -19.32
CA TYR A 442 -8.51 2.72 -19.25
C TYR A 442 -7.65 2.24 -20.41
N GLY A 443 -7.15 3.16 -21.22
CA GLY A 443 -6.45 2.79 -22.44
C GLY A 443 -5.65 3.92 -23.06
N THR A 444 -5.10 3.63 -24.24
CA THR A 444 -4.32 4.60 -25.01
C THR A 444 -5.23 5.57 -25.74
N MET A 445 -4.90 6.85 -25.68
CA MET A 445 -5.47 7.91 -26.50
C MET A 445 -4.34 8.76 -27.10
N THR A 446 -4.62 9.36 -28.26
CA THR A 446 -3.73 10.38 -28.84
C THR A 446 -4.06 11.73 -28.23
N ALA A 447 -3.06 12.41 -27.68
CA ALA A 447 -3.14 13.80 -27.23
C ALA A 447 -2.07 14.64 -27.95
N TYR A 448 -2.09 15.96 -27.76
CA TYR A 448 -1.15 16.87 -28.38
C TYR A 448 -0.48 17.74 -27.33
N THR A 449 0.84 17.88 -27.43
CA THR A 449 1.63 18.86 -26.67
C THR A 449 2.45 19.69 -27.65
N ASN A 450 2.25 21.01 -27.65
CA ASN A 450 2.84 21.94 -28.63
C ASN A 450 2.62 21.50 -30.10
N GLY A 451 1.43 20.99 -30.43
CA GLY A 451 1.10 20.50 -31.77
C GLY A 451 1.76 19.17 -32.16
N ILE A 452 2.52 18.54 -31.26
CA ILE A 452 3.11 17.22 -31.47
C ILE A 452 2.17 16.17 -30.89
N ALA A 453 1.79 15.18 -31.72
CA ALA A 453 1.01 14.05 -31.26
C ALA A 453 1.83 13.19 -30.28
N ILE A 454 1.24 12.90 -29.14
CA ILE A 454 1.78 12.02 -28.11
C ILE A 454 0.76 10.93 -27.76
N SER A 455 1.28 9.75 -27.42
CA SER A 455 0.45 8.63 -26.93
C SER A 455 0.40 8.70 -25.42
N VAL A 456 -0.81 8.88 -24.86
CA VAL A 456 -1.03 8.89 -23.41
C VAL A 456 -1.99 7.77 -23.01
N ARG A 457 -1.81 7.19 -21.83
CA ARG A 457 -2.76 6.24 -21.25
C ARG A 457 -3.62 6.97 -20.21
N SER A 458 -4.93 6.90 -20.34
CA SER A 458 -5.88 7.57 -19.45
C SER A 458 -7.24 6.89 -19.44
N LEU A 459 -8.15 7.34 -18.57
CA LEU A 459 -9.56 7.00 -18.66
C LEU A 459 -10.14 7.60 -19.95
N LEU A 460 -10.62 6.73 -20.84
CA LEU A 460 -10.94 7.10 -22.22
C LEU A 460 -12.18 7.98 -22.34
N ASP A 461 -13.22 7.70 -21.54
CA ASP A 461 -14.48 8.44 -21.56
C ASP A 461 -14.84 8.92 -20.14
N LEU A 462 -14.70 10.22 -19.90
CA LEU A 462 -15.02 10.86 -18.61
C LEU A 462 -16.52 11.11 -18.43
N SER A 463 -17.29 11.02 -19.53
CA SER A 463 -18.71 11.37 -19.61
C SER A 463 -19.62 10.19 -19.92
N GLY A 464 -19.05 8.98 -20.00
CA GLY A 464 -19.76 7.78 -20.40
C GLY A 464 -20.96 7.49 -19.51
N THR A 465 -22.08 7.12 -20.11
CA THR A 465 -23.36 6.92 -19.40
C THR A 465 -23.27 5.89 -18.27
N ASN A 466 -22.41 4.88 -18.42
CA ASN A 466 -22.17 3.83 -17.42
C ASN A 466 -20.86 4.05 -16.62
N THR A 467 -20.15 5.15 -16.87
CA THR A 467 -18.86 5.43 -16.22
C THR A 467 -19.11 6.15 -14.90
N ARG A 468 -18.74 5.49 -13.78
CA ARG A 468 -18.83 6.10 -12.44
C ARG A 468 -17.43 6.47 -11.94
N ILE A 469 -17.15 7.78 -11.90
CA ILE A 469 -15.90 8.37 -11.39
C ILE A 469 -16.19 9.05 -10.06
N TYR A 470 -15.30 8.88 -9.09
CA TYR A 470 -15.29 9.57 -7.82
C TYR A 470 -14.06 10.46 -7.71
N GLU A 471 -14.30 11.76 -7.58
CA GLU A 471 -13.29 12.83 -7.60
C GLU A 471 -13.90 14.13 -7.04
N ALA A 472 -13.05 15.13 -6.84
CA ALA A 472 -13.50 16.48 -6.50
C ALA A 472 -12.96 17.47 -7.52
N HIS A 473 -13.81 18.36 -8.02
CA HIS A 473 -13.44 19.40 -8.97
C HIS A 473 -13.61 20.76 -8.32
N TYR A 474 -12.50 21.49 -8.27
CA TYR A 474 -12.46 22.83 -7.74
C TYR A 474 -12.53 23.82 -8.88
N ALA A 475 -13.04 25.01 -8.55
CA ALA A 475 -13.49 25.96 -9.54
C ALA A 475 -13.25 27.39 -9.08
N MET A 476 -13.29 28.27 -10.07
CA MET A 476 -13.31 29.71 -9.90
C MET A 476 -14.72 30.23 -10.20
N THR A 477 -15.27 31.09 -9.35
CA THR A 477 -16.55 31.75 -9.64
C THR A 477 -16.37 32.96 -10.55
N LYS A 478 -17.43 33.32 -11.28
CA LYS A 478 -17.48 34.53 -12.11
C LYS A 478 -17.16 35.80 -11.32
N GLU A 479 -17.65 35.92 -10.09
CA GLU A 479 -17.43 37.10 -9.24
C GLU A 479 -15.95 37.23 -8.88
N TRP A 480 -15.30 36.11 -8.56
CA TRP A 480 -13.87 36.11 -8.27
C TRP A 480 -13.04 36.39 -9.52
N ALA A 481 -13.40 35.81 -10.67
CA ALA A 481 -12.75 36.12 -11.93
C ALA A 481 -12.84 37.62 -12.29
N ALA A 482 -14.00 38.24 -12.10
CA ALA A 482 -14.17 39.67 -12.33
C ALA A 482 -13.33 40.52 -11.36
N GLN A 483 -13.21 40.12 -10.08
CA GLN A 483 -12.32 40.75 -9.11
C GLN A 483 -10.84 40.63 -9.54
N LEU A 484 -10.38 39.45 -9.96
CA LEU A 484 -9.02 39.25 -10.45
C LEU A 484 -8.70 40.12 -11.67
N VAL A 485 -9.61 40.19 -12.65
CA VAL A 485 -9.44 41.08 -13.82
C VAL A 485 -9.34 42.55 -13.38
N ALA A 486 -10.18 42.98 -12.44
CA ALA A 486 -10.11 44.35 -11.90
C ALA A 486 -8.80 44.63 -11.13
N LEU A 487 -8.19 43.59 -10.54
CA LEU A 487 -6.87 43.64 -9.90
C LEU A 487 -5.70 43.57 -10.90
N GLY A 488 -5.98 43.50 -12.20
CA GLY A 488 -4.97 43.53 -13.26
C GLY A 488 -4.52 42.17 -13.77
N TYR A 489 -5.18 41.08 -13.39
CA TYR A 489 -4.89 39.77 -13.95
C TYR A 489 -5.22 39.74 -15.45
N PRO A 490 -4.40 39.06 -16.27
CA PRO A 490 -4.59 39.03 -17.71
C PRO A 490 -5.91 38.32 -18.06
N THR A 491 -6.76 39.00 -18.83
CA THR A 491 -8.05 38.42 -19.29
C THR A 491 -7.86 37.18 -20.15
N ASN A 492 -6.70 37.03 -20.79
CA ASN A 492 -6.35 35.87 -21.60
C ASN A 492 -5.74 34.71 -20.81
N LEU A 493 -5.60 34.81 -19.47
CA LEU A 493 -5.16 33.70 -18.60
C LEU A 493 -6.01 32.45 -18.89
N PRO A 494 -5.41 31.35 -19.37
CA PRO A 494 -6.11 30.08 -19.54
C PRO A 494 -6.55 29.54 -18.17
N LEU A 495 -7.79 29.10 -18.05
CA LEU A 495 -8.28 28.42 -16.83
C LEU A 495 -8.36 26.90 -17.01
N SER A 496 -8.58 26.44 -18.24
CA SER A 496 -8.68 25.03 -18.58
C SER A 496 -8.26 24.77 -20.02
N PHE A 497 -7.93 23.50 -20.29
CA PHE A 497 -7.45 23.03 -21.59
C PHE A 497 -8.27 21.83 -22.05
N ASP A 498 -8.41 21.68 -23.36
CA ASP A 498 -8.95 20.48 -23.97
C ASP A 498 -7.93 19.33 -23.83
N ARG A 499 -8.37 18.21 -23.27
CA ARG A 499 -7.49 17.08 -22.92
C ARG A 499 -6.82 16.41 -24.11
N VAL A 500 -7.38 16.55 -25.32
CA VAL A 500 -6.86 15.96 -26.55
C VAL A 500 -5.93 16.95 -27.24
N THR A 501 -6.43 18.12 -27.60
CA THR A 501 -5.76 19.11 -28.45
C THR A 501 -4.81 20.03 -27.68
N GLY A 502 -5.02 20.17 -26.36
CA GLY A 502 -4.32 21.16 -25.53
C GLY A 502 -4.79 22.60 -25.78
N ALA A 503 -5.86 22.80 -26.56
CA ALA A 503 -6.41 24.13 -26.80
C ALA A 503 -7.03 24.70 -25.52
N VAL A 504 -6.92 26.02 -25.33
CA VAL A 504 -7.57 26.71 -24.20
C VAL A 504 -9.09 26.62 -24.37
N THR A 505 -9.80 26.06 -23.39
CA THR A 505 -11.26 25.90 -23.43
C THR A 505 -11.99 26.97 -22.63
N GLN A 506 -11.34 27.58 -21.63
CA GLN A 506 -11.87 28.68 -20.84
C GLN A 506 -10.76 29.69 -20.53
N ARG A 507 -11.09 30.99 -20.57
CA ARG A 507 -10.20 32.06 -20.09
C ARG A 507 -10.81 32.82 -18.91
N LEU A 508 -9.95 33.50 -18.16
CA LEU A 508 -10.35 34.34 -17.03
C LEU A 508 -11.33 35.44 -17.45
N GLY A 509 -11.05 36.14 -18.56
CA GLY A 509 -11.92 37.20 -19.09
C GLY A 509 -13.29 36.69 -19.51
N ASP A 510 -13.36 35.49 -20.11
CA ASP A 510 -14.62 34.85 -20.50
C ASP A 510 -15.47 34.52 -19.28
N LEU A 511 -14.84 34.00 -18.21
CA LEU A 511 -15.52 33.71 -16.94
C LEU A 511 -15.99 34.99 -16.25
N ALA A 512 -15.15 36.04 -16.22
CA ALA A 512 -15.51 37.34 -15.64
C ALA A 512 -16.73 37.99 -16.32
N ALA A 513 -16.89 37.76 -17.63
CA ALA A 513 -18.02 38.23 -18.44
C ALA A 513 -19.25 37.31 -18.41
N ALA A 514 -19.17 36.13 -17.76
CA ALA A 514 -20.27 35.17 -17.71
C ALA A 514 -21.44 35.65 -16.83
N ALA A 515 -22.54 34.89 -16.87
CA ALA A 515 -23.70 35.14 -16.02
C ALA A 515 -23.37 34.95 -14.53
N THR A 516 -24.10 35.66 -13.66
CA THR A 516 -24.00 35.50 -12.20
C THR A 516 -24.28 34.05 -11.80
N GLY A 517 -23.48 33.52 -10.87
CA GLY A 517 -23.57 32.12 -10.43
C GLY A 517 -22.86 31.11 -11.34
N THR A 518 -22.27 31.55 -12.46
CA THR A 518 -21.37 30.72 -13.26
C THR A 518 -20.04 30.49 -12.52
N HIS A 519 -19.50 29.29 -12.63
CA HIS A 519 -18.14 28.95 -12.23
C HIS A 519 -17.47 28.13 -13.34
N ALA A 520 -16.15 28.10 -13.36
CA ALA A 520 -15.37 27.23 -14.24
C ALA A 520 -14.43 26.35 -13.41
N GLU A 521 -14.39 25.05 -13.72
CA GLU A 521 -13.42 24.13 -13.13
C GLU A 521 -12.01 24.48 -13.60
N THR A 522 -11.06 24.56 -12.67
CA THR A 522 -9.67 24.93 -12.97
C THR A 522 -8.73 24.19 -12.03
N PHE A 523 -7.47 24.02 -12.44
CA PHE A 523 -6.40 23.47 -11.60
C PHE A 523 -5.49 24.57 -11.00
N HIS A 524 -5.90 25.85 -11.07
CA HIS A 524 -5.18 26.95 -10.43
C HIS A 524 -5.39 26.89 -8.91
N PHE A 525 -4.57 26.08 -8.23
CA PHE A 525 -4.63 25.79 -6.80
C PHE A 525 -4.84 27.05 -5.94
N VAL A 526 -4.05 28.10 -6.17
CA VAL A 526 -4.10 29.32 -5.35
C VAL A 526 -5.21 30.30 -5.75
N LEU A 527 -5.95 30.04 -6.84
CA LEU A 527 -7.02 30.92 -7.33
C LEU A 527 -8.42 30.32 -7.19
N ASN A 528 -8.54 29.01 -6.99
CA ASN A 528 -9.85 28.35 -6.83
C ASN A 528 -10.57 28.81 -5.55
N ASN A 529 -11.82 29.25 -5.68
CA ASN A 529 -12.67 29.72 -4.57
C ASN A 529 -14.00 28.96 -4.46
N HIS A 530 -14.17 27.86 -5.20
CA HIS A 530 -15.41 27.10 -5.23
C HIS A 530 -15.15 25.60 -5.36
N VAL A 531 -16.03 24.79 -4.76
CA VAL A 531 -16.07 23.33 -4.96
C VAL A 531 -17.26 23.03 -5.87
N GLY A 532 -17.01 22.85 -7.16
CA GLY A 532 -18.07 22.61 -8.16
C GLY A 532 -18.62 21.18 -8.09
N LYS A 533 -17.78 20.22 -7.71
CA LYS A 533 -18.12 18.80 -7.56
C LYS A 533 -17.29 18.19 -6.44
N ASP A 534 -17.92 17.36 -5.61
CA ASP A 534 -17.23 16.44 -4.72
C ASP A 534 -18.16 15.26 -4.48
N ASN A 535 -17.92 14.19 -5.22
CA ASN A 535 -18.67 12.95 -5.09
C ASN A 535 -17.82 11.85 -4.46
N ARG A 536 -16.79 12.16 -3.67
CA ARG A 536 -16.00 11.17 -2.95
C ARG A 536 -16.83 10.59 -1.79
N ILE A 537 -16.70 9.29 -1.54
CA ILE A 537 -17.62 8.56 -0.64
C ILE A 537 -17.29 8.91 0.83
N PRO A 538 -18.24 9.41 1.65
CA PRO A 538 -18.00 9.77 3.04
C PRO A 538 -17.54 8.59 3.94
N PRO A 539 -16.85 8.85 5.07
CA PRO A 539 -16.53 7.81 6.05
C PRO A 539 -17.74 7.41 6.90
N TYR A 540 -17.59 6.35 7.69
CA TYR A 540 -18.62 5.90 8.63
C TYR A 540 -19.04 6.99 9.62
N GLY A 541 -20.35 7.22 9.73
CA GLY A 541 -20.94 8.19 10.65
C GLY A 541 -20.64 9.64 10.32
N PHE A 542 -20.43 9.98 9.04
CA PHE A 542 -20.13 11.33 8.59
C PHE A 542 -21.26 12.31 8.88
N SER A 543 -21.13 13.07 9.97
CA SER A 543 -22.15 14.01 10.46
C SER A 543 -22.34 15.19 9.52
N TYR A 544 -23.60 15.48 9.16
CA TYR A 544 -23.94 16.65 8.36
C TYR A 544 -23.51 17.95 9.05
N ASN A 545 -23.78 18.09 10.35
CA ASN A 545 -23.54 19.34 11.07
C ASN A 545 -22.04 19.67 11.14
N GLU A 546 -21.21 18.66 11.42
CA GLU A 546 -19.76 18.84 11.50
C GLU A 546 -19.15 19.03 10.11
N ALA A 547 -19.59 18.27 9.10
CA ALA A 547 -19.15 18.46 7.72
C ALA A 547 -19.50 19.86 7.18
N ARG A 548 -20.72 20.37 7.46
CA ARG A 548 -21.14 21.73 7.08
C ARG A 548 -20.26 22.78 7.75
N ARG A 549 -20.08 22.68 9.06
CA ARG A 549 -19.23 23.59 9.85
C ARG A 549 -17.80 23.64 9.31
N ARG A 550 -17.29 22.51 8.83
CA ARG A 550 -15.91 22.34 8.35
C ARG A 550 -15.72 22.47 6.84
N ASN A 551 -16.72 22.95 6.10
CA ASN A 551 -16.65 23.07 4.65
C ASN A 551 -16.30 21.73 3.93
N ALA A 552 -16.82 20.62 4.44
CA ALA A 552 -16.50 19.27 3.98
C ALA A 552 -17.74 18.51 3.45
N LEU A 553 -18.87 19.18 3.19
CA LEU A 553 -20.04 18.50 2.64
C LEU A 553 -19.74 17.92 1.25
N PRO A 554 -20.38 16.81 0.86
CA PRO A 554 -20.42 16.39 -0.53
C PRO A 554 -21.05 17.49 -1.41
N VAL A 555 -20.69 17.56 -2.69
CA VAL A 555 -21.30 18.50 -3.65
C VAL A 555 -21.89 17.71 -4.84
N PRO A 556 -23.23 17.69 -5.01
CA PRO A 556 -24.25 18.36 -4.17
C PRO A 556 -24.41 17.71 -2.79
N ALA A 557 -24.90 18.44 -1.79
CA ALA A 557 -25.11 17.92 -0.43
C ALA A 557 -26.23 16.86 -0.32
N SER A 558 -27.02 16.67 -1.38
CA SER A 558 -28.12 15.70 -1.42
C SER A 558 -27.68 14.27 -1.74
N GLN A 559 -26.42 14.05 -2.11
CA GLN A 559 -25.92 12.70 -2.34
C GLN A 559 -25.69 11.93 -1.02
N TYR A 560 -25.44 10.62 -1.12
CA TYR A 560 -25.20 9.74 0.03
C TYR A 560 -26.30 9.78 1.10
N GLY A 561 -27.56 9.82 0.65
CA GLY A 561 -28.75 9.70 1.51
C GLY A 561 -29.40 11.03 1.92
N ASN A 562 -28.83 12.19 1.58
CA ASN A 562 -29.35 13.51 1.94
C ASN A 562 -29.82 13.63 3.41
N PRO A 563 -28.94 13.36 4.39
CA PRO A 563 -29.35 13.24 5.79
C PRO A 563 -29.92 14.54 6.39
N GLY A 564 -29.60 15.70 5.83
CA GLY A 564 -29.95 17.00 6.39
C GLY A 564 -29.35 17.23 7.79
N ALA A 565 -29.79 18.30 8.45
CA ALA A 565 -29.31 18.67 9.78
C ALA A 565 -29.53 17.55 10.81
N GLY A 566 -28.51 17.25 11.60
CA GLY A 566 -28.55 16.21 12.65
C GLY A 566 -28.40 14.77 12.16
N GLY A 567 -28.45 14.50 10.85
CA GLY A 567 -28.20 13.17 10.29
C GLY A 567 -26.74 12.92 9.91
N ALA A 568 -26.48 11.69 9.43
CA ALA A 568 -25.17 11.27 8.93
C ALA A 568 -25.27 10.69 7.52
N TYR A 569 -24.28 10.98 6.68
CA TYR A 569 -24.22 10.48 5.31
C TYR A 569 -23.92 8.98 5.27
N ARG A 570 -24.38 8.32 4.21
CA ARG A 570 -23.97 6.94 3.91
C ARG A 570 -22.48 6.87 3.64
N HIS A 571 -21.83 5.84 4.16
CA HIS A 571 -20.40 5.58 3.97
C HIS A 571 -20.12 4.66 2.78
N TRP A 572 -21.10 4.52 1.89
CA TRP A 572 -21.04 3.72 0.70
C TRP A 572 -21.79 4.40 -0.44
N ASP A 573 -21.43 4.02 -1.66
CA ASP A 573 -22.20 4.31 -2.87
C ASP A 573 -22.88 3.05 -3.37
N GLU A 574 -24.01 3.20 -4.06
CA GLU A 574 -24.72 2.09 -4.71
C GLU A 574 -24.92 2.42 -6.18
N LEU A 575 -24.53 1.47 -7.04
CA LEU A 575 -24.68 1.58 -8.48
C LEU A 575 -25.62 0.47 -8.96
N ALA A 576 -26.66 0.86 -9.68
CA ALA A 576 -27.42 -0.08 -10.48
C ALA A 576 -26.57 -0.48 -11.70
N LEU A 577 -26.22 -1.75 -11.78
CA LEU A 577 -25.56 -2.32 -12.94
C LEU A 577 -26.50 -2.32 -14.15
N ASN A 578 -25.94 -2.09 -15.33
CA ASN A 578 -26.66 -2.04 -16.60
C ASN A 578 -26.13 -3.11 -17.59
N PRO A 579 -26.37 -4.42 -17.37
CA PRO A 579 -25.84 -5.46 -18.26
C PRO A 579 -26.30 -5.29 -19.72
N PRO A 580 -25.40 -5.33 -20.72
CA PRO A 580 -25.82 -5.32 -22.11
C PRO A 580 -26.56 -6.63 -22.48
N PRO A 581 -27.43 -6.63 -23.51
CA PRO A 581 -28.09 -7.86 -23.98
C PRO A 581 -27.08 -8.97 -24.27
N GLY A 582 -27.36 -10.18 -23.77
CA GLY A 582 -26.48 -11.33 -23.93
C GLY A 582 -25.35 -11.44 -22.89
N ALA A 583 -25.18 -10.47 -21.99
CA ALA A 583 -24.18 -10.56 -20.93
C ALA A 583 -24.51 -11.67 -19.93
N ALA A 584 -23.58 -12.59 -19.73
CA ALA A 584 -23.66 -13.68 -18.77
C ALA A 584 -22.74 -13.47 -17.55
N ARG A 585 -21.72 -12.62 -17.69
CA ARG A 585 -20.72 -12.34 -16.64
C ARG A 585 -20.21 -10.91 -16.76
N ALA A 586 -19.78 -10.31 -15.64
CA ALA A 586 -18.96 -9.10 -15.67
C ALA A 586 -17.80 -9.17 -14.68
N ASP A 587 -16.62 -8.75 -15.13
CA ASP A 587 -15.49 -8.44 -14.26
C ASP A 587 -15.55 -6.98 -13.85
N ILE A 588 -15.66 -6.72 -12.55
CA ILE A 588 -15.81 -5.38 -11.98
C ILE A 588 -14.57 -5.08 -11.14
N SER A 589 -13.95 -3.94 -11.41
CA SER A 589 -12.78 -3.44 -10.67
C SER A 589 -13.00 -2.00 -10.24
N LEU A 590 -12.73 -1.69 -8.97
CA LEU A 590 -12.55 -0.31 -8.50
C LEU A 590 -11.09 0.07 -8.75
N LEU A 591 -10.87 0.99 -9.68
CA LEU A 591 -9.55 1.48 -10.08
C LEU A 591 -9.25 2.81 -9.40
N TYR A 592 -7.98 3.03 -9.06
CA TYR A 592 -7.47 4.28 -8.50
C TYR A 592 -6.27 4.79 -9.28
N GLN A 593 -6.33 6.04 -9.72
CA GLN A 593 -5.21 6.73 -10.36
C GLN A 593 -4.71 7.85 -9.45
N PRO A 594 -3.41 7.86 -9.08
CA PRO A 594 -2.87 8.88 -8.20
C PRO A 594 -2.74 10.24 -8.88
N THR A 595 -2.54 10.29 -10.21
CA THR A 595 -2.37 11.54 -10.98
C THR A 595 -2.88 11.36 -12.40
N SER A 596 -3.82 12.21 -12.80
CA SER A 596 -4.50 12.17 -14.10
C SER A 596 -3.71 12.86 -15.21
N TRP A 597 -4.01 12.50 -16.46
CA TRP A 597 -3.44 13.19 -17.63
C TRP A 597 -3.84 14.66 -17.67
N GLU A 598 -5.09 14.99 -17.34
CA GLU A 598 -5.59 16.37 -17.39
C GLU A 598 -4.78 17.29 -16.48
N TYR A 599 -4.40 16.80 -15.29
CA TYR A 599 -3.58 17.58 -14.38
C TYR A 599 -2.12 17.71 -14.87
N VAL A 600 -1.52 16.63 -15.36
CA VAL A 600 -0.16 16.66 -15.94
C VAL A 600 -0.08 17.61 -17.14
N GLN A 601 -1.10 17.59 -18.01
CA GLN A 601 -1.20 18.49 -19.15
C GLN A 601 -1.33 19.95 -18.68
N PHE A 602 -2.18 20.21 -17.67
CA PHE A 602 -2.33 21.54 -17.09
C PHE A 602 -1.01 22.08 -16.54
N LEU A 603 -0.30 21.30 -15.72
CA LEU A 603 1.00 21.70 -15.14
C LEU A 603 2.04 22.06 -16.19
N TYR A 604 1.94 21.47 -17.38
CA TYR A 604 2.79 21.79 -18.53
C TYR A 604 2.34 23.04 -19.29
N LEU A 605 1.06 23.13 -19.63
CA LEU A 605 0.53 24.20 -20.48
C LEU A 605 0.35 25.52 -19.72
N ALA A 606 0.00 25.47 -18.42
CA ALA A 606 -0.21 26.64 -17.59
C ALA A 606 1.10 27.28 -17.11
N ASN A 607 2.21 26.51 -17.07
CA ASN A 607 3.51 27.05 -16.65
C ASN A 607 4.03 28.01 -17.70
N ASN A 608 3.96 29.31 -17.38
CA ASN A 608 4.34 30.39 -18.29
C ASN A 608 5.87 30.60 -18.36
N ARG A 609 6.63 29.86 -17.55
CA ARG A 609 8.09 29.86 -17.47
C ARG A 609 8.70 31.19 -17.02
N SER A 610 7.92 32.06 -16.39
CA SER A 610 8.37 33.38 -15.94
C SER A 610 9.39 33.28 -14.80
N ASN A 611 9.23 32.30 -13.92
CA ASN A 611 10.18 32.01 -12.85
C ASN A 611 11.32 31.13 -13.39
N ALA A 612 12.55 31.66 -13.42
CA ALA A 612 13.70 30.94 -13.97
C ALA A 612 14.06 29.66 -13.19
N PHE A 613 13.85 29.63 -11.87
CA PHE A 613 14.08 28.45 -11.05
C PHE A 613 13.07 27.36 -11.41
N LEU A 614 11.79 27.70 -11.60
CA LEU A 614 10.69 26.75 -11.81
C LEU A 614 10.28 26.55 -13.29
N ALA A 615 10.94 27.23 -14.23
CA ALA A 615 10.55 27.32 -15.63
C ALA A 615 10.40 25.97 -16.35
N ASN A 616 11.16 24.96 -15.93
CA ASN A 616 11.17 23.65 -16.56
C ASN A 616 10.32 22.61 -15.84
N GLU A 617 9.70 22.92 -14.69
CA GLU A 617 9.01 21.91 -13.89
C GLU A 617 7.81 21.29 -14.62
N GLY A 618 7.05 22.08 -15.38
CA GLY A 618 5.96 21.54 -16.22
C GLY A 618 6.48 20.60 -17.32
N VAL A 619 7.63 20.92 -17.94
CA VAL A 619 8.27 20.07 -18.97
C VAL A 619 8.78 18.77 -18.36
N ASN A 620 9.46 18.89 -17.22
CA ASN A 620 10.01 17.76 -16.47
C ASN A 620 8.88 16.85 -15.99
N MET A 621 7.75 17.41 -15.59
CA MET A 621 6.57 16.66 -15.14
C MET A 621 6.01 15.77 -16.26
N VAL A 622 5.73 16.33 -17.45
CA VAL A 622 5.24 15.53 -18.60
C VAL A 622 6.25 14.45 -18.99
N ARG A 623 7.54 14.80 -19.10
CA ARG A 623 8.61 13.83 -19.42
C ARG A 623 8.63 12.69 -18.41
N THR A 624 8.59 13.01 -17.12
CA THR A 624 8.63 12.04 -16.02
C THR A 624 7.41 11.12 -16.07
N TRP A 625 6.22 11.69 -16.24
CA TRP A 625 4.98 10.92 -16.30
C TRP A 625 4.95 9.94 -17.48
N LEU A 626 5.36 10.38 -18.68
CA LEU A 626 5.48 9.51 -19.85
C LEU A 626 6.50 8.38 -19.65
N ALA A 627 7.60 8.64 -18.95
CA ALA A 627 8.68 7.68 -18.73
C ALA A 627 8.42 6.68 -17.58
N THR A 628 7.41 6.91 -16.75
CA THR A 628 7.19 6.14 -15.50
C THR A 628 5.81 5.48 -15.46
N GLY A 629 5.35 4.98 -16.61
CA GLY A 629 4.10 4.23 -16.69
C GLY A 629 2.84 5.08 -16.50
N MET A 630 2.93 6.40 -16.62
CA MET A 630 1.77 7.30 -16.75
C MET A 630 0.77 7.18 -15.58
N ALA A 631 1.28 6.91 -14.37
CA ALA A 631 0.47 6.67 -13.18
C ALA A 631 -0.67 5.66 -13.42
N GLU A 632 -0.40 4.56 -14.15
CA GLU A 632 -1.38 3.52 -14.47
C GLU A 632 -2.15 3.08 -13.23
N PRO A 633 -3.50 3.02 -13.26
CA PRO A 633 -4.32 2.85 -12.07
C PRO A 633 -4.10 1.50 -11.37
N TYR A 634 -4.22 1.54 -10.05
CA TYR A 634 -4.18 0.37 -9.20
C TYR A 634 -5.59 -0.19 -8.97
N VAL A 635 -5.72 -1.51 -8.99
CA VAL A 635 -6.97 -2.22 -8.66
C VAL A 635 -7.12 -2.27 -7.15
N MET A 636 -8.04 -1.48 -6.59
CA MET A 636 -8.30 -1.43 -5.15
C MET A 636 -9.10 -2.63 -4.67
N ALA A 637 -10.14 -3.00 -5.42
CA ALA A 637 -11.07 -4.08 -5.10
C ALA A 637 -11.69 -4.63 -6.38
N THR A 638 -12.07 -5.89 -6.37
CA THR A 638 -12.74 -6.57 -7.49
C THR A 638 -14.02 -7.27 -7.04
N ALA A 639 -14.92 -7.47 -7.97
CA ALA A 639 -16.10 -8.30 -7.83
C ALA A 639 -16.44 -8.94 -9.18
N THR A 640 -17.19 -10.04 -9.17
CA THR A 640 -17.70 -10.67 -10.39
C THR A 640 -19.20 -10.74 -10.33
N TRP A 641 -19.86 -10.16 -11.33
CA TRP A 641 -21.29 -10.31 -11.53
C TRP A 641 -21.55 -11.52 -12.43
N HIS A 642 -22.59 -12.28 -12.12
CA HIS A 642 -23.11 -13.34 -12.96
C HIS A 642 -24.55 -13.03 -13.31
N GLY A 643 -24.87 -13.13 -14.61
CA GLY A 643 -26.24 -12.99 -15.08
C GLY A 643 -27.13 -14.08 -14.48
N ALA A 644 -28.42 -13.78 -14.35
CA ALA A 644 -29.40 -14.83 -14.15
C ALA A 644 -29.20 -15.80 -15.30
N ALA A 645 -28.87 -17.06 -14.99
CA ALA A 645 -28.73 -18.08 -16.01
C ALA A 645 -29.97 -18.01 -16.91
N GLY A 646 -29.78 -17.73 -18.21
CA GLY A 646 -30.79 -18.10 -19.19
C GLY A 646 -31.19 -19.56 -18.97
N PRO A 647 -32.41 -19.99 -19.33
CA PRO A 647 -32.90 -21.33 -19.02
C PRO A 647 -31.78 -22.33 -19.31
N ALA A 648 -31.33 -23.02 -18.26
CA ALA A 648 -30.12 -23.80 -18.30
C ALA A 648 -30.15 -24.66 -19.57
N VAL A 649 -29.27 -24.35 -20.54
CA VAL A 649 -28.92 -25.36 -21.52
C VAL A 649 -28.21 -26.39 -20.67
N ALA A 650 -28.91 -27.46 -20.35
CA ALA A 650 -28.38 -28.55 -19.55
C ALA A 650 -27.13 -29.09 -20.27
N SER A 651 -25.96 -28.56 -19.91
CA SER A 651 -24.74 -29.32 -20.08
C SER A 651 -24.91 -30.50 -19.13
N ASN A 652 -25.13 -31.69 -19.68
CA ASN A 652 -25.10 -32.94 -18.95
C ASN A 652 -23.67 -33.19 -18.45
N THR A 653 -23.23 -32.38 -17.49
CA THR A 653 -22.10 -32.70 -16.63
C THR A 653 -22.71 -33.30 -15.38
N VAL A 654 -22.88 -34.62 -15.41
CA VAL A 654 -23.24 -35.40 -14.24
C VAL A 654 -22.09 -35.27 -13.24
N TRP A 655 -22.29 -34.45 -12.21
CA TRP A 655 -21.46 -34.53 -11.00
C TRP A 655 -21.88 -35.80 -10.25
N LEU A 656 -21.06 -36.84 -10.35
CA LEU A 656 -21.17 -38.02 -9.50
C LEU A 656 -20.75 -37.59 -8.09
N VAL A 657 -21.73 -37.14 -7.30
CA VAL A 657 -21.55 -36.97 -5.85
C VAL A 657 -21.56 -38.37 -5.24
N LEU A 658 -20.37 -38.92 -5.01
CA LEU A 658 -20.22 -40.12 -4.19
C LEU A 658 -20.39 -39.72 -2.72
N PRO A 659 -21.35 -40.33 -1.98
CA PRO A 659 -21.46 -40.12 -0.54
C PRO A 659 -20.23 -40.71 0.19
N PRO A 660 -19.78 -40.13 1.31
CA PRO A 660 -18.66 -40.65 2.05
C PRO A 660 -19.12 -41.82 2.93
N SER A 661 -18.95 -43.05 2.47
CA SER A 661 -18.91 -44.21 3.36
C SER A 661 -18.21 -45.43 2.74
N ALA A 662 -17.52 -46.14 3.63
CA ALA A 662 -16.95 -47.48 3.48
C ALA A 662 -15.62 -47.60 2.70
N SER A 663 -14.55 -47.65 3.49
CA SER A 663 -13.28 -48.30 3.18
C SER A 663 -13.48 -49.72 2.65
N THR A 664 -13.12 -49.98 1.39
CA THR A 664 -12.71 -51.31 0.94
C THR A 664 -11.58 -51.19 -0.08
N ALA A 665 -10.54 -51.99 0.14
CA ALA A 665 -9.36 -52.06 -0.69
C ALA A 665 -9.67 -52.81 -2.00
N VAL A 666 -9.24 -52.27 -3.14
CA VAL A 666 -9.15 -53.02 -4.39
C VAL A 666 -7.81 -52.72 -5.07
N VAL A 667 -7.11 -53.82 -5.37
CA VAL A 667 -5.81 -53.94 -6.02
C VAL A 667 -5.96 -53.62 -7.52
N GLY A 668 -4.93 -52.99 -8.09
CA GLY A 668 -5.00 -52.26 -9.35
C GLY A 668 -5.34 -53.04 -10.63
N GLN A 669 -5.91 -52.31 -11.59
CA GLN A 669 -5.76 -52.53 -13.03
C GLN A 669 -5.84 -51.17 -13.77
N SER A 670 -5.02 -51.05 -14.81
CA SER A 670 -4.86 -49.89 -15.68
C SER A 670 -6.12 -49.61 -16.50
N ILE A 671 -6.57 -48.35 -16.55
CA ILE A 671 -7.67 -47.92 -17.43
C ILE A 671 -7.08 -47.19 -18.64
N ALA A 672 -7.26 -47.79 -19.82
CA ALA A 672 -6.99 -47.17 -21.11
C ALA A 672 -8.18 -46.29 -21.53
N PHE A 673 -7.91 -45.06 -21.97
CA PHE A 673 -8.93 -44.18 -22.56
C PHE A 673 -9.17 -44.59 -24.02
N LEU A 674 -10.35 -45.12 -24.33
CA LEU A 674 -10.90 -45.16 -25.69
C LEU A 674 -11.92 -44.04 -25.84
N SER A 675 -11.68 -43.13 -26.78
CA SER A 675 -12.67 -42.17 -27.26
C SER A 675 -13.64 -42.90 -28.21
N ALA A 676 -14.93 -42.84 -27.92
CA ALA A 676 -15.99 -43.25 -28.84
C ALA A 676 -16.97 -42.09 -29.04
N SER A 677 -17.16 -41.69 -30.30
CA SER A 677 -18.18 -40.74 -30.73
C SER A 677 -19.58 -41.34 -30.56
N LEU A 678 -20.51 -40.61 -29.94
CA LEU A 678 -21.91 -41.01 -29.87
C LEU A 678 -22.75 -40.15 -30.82
N SER A 679 -23.39 -40.82 -31.77
CA SER A 679 -24.45 -40.32 -32.63
C SER A 679 -25.81 -40.38 -31.93
N ASN A 680 -26.58 -39.32 -32.13
CA ASN A 680 -27.97 -39.04 -31.76
C ASN A 680 -28.92 -40.23 -31.53
N GLY A 681 -29.71 -40.12 -30.44
CA GLY A 681 -30.92 -40.90 -30.20
C GLY A 681 -31.77 -40.28 -29.08
N ILE A 682 -32.76 -39.47 -29.44
CA ILE A 682 -33.74 -38.85 -28.53
C ILE A 682 -34.78 -39.91 -28.14
N ALA A 683 -35.03 -40.08 -26.83
CA ALA A 683 -36.24 -40.70 -26.32
C ALA A 683 -36.79 -39.87 -25.14
N GLN A 684 -37.94 -39.25 -25.37
CA GLN A 684 -38.74 -38.56 -24.35
C GLN A 684 -39.40 -39.56 -23.41
N TYR A 685 -39.30 -39.33 -22.09
CA TYR A 685 -40.30 -39.78 -21.12
C TYR A 685 -40.67 -38.62 -20.20
N GLY A 686 -41.94 -38.24 -20.23
CA GLY A 686 -42.52 -37.14 -19.45
C GLY A 686 -42.76 -37.53 -18.00
N PHE A 687 -42.45 -36.62 -17.07
CA PHE A 687 -42.82 -36.74 -15.66
C PHE A 687 -44.14 -36.03 -15.40
N GLY A 688 -45.18 -36.82 -15.10
CA GLY A 688 -46.41 -36.35 -14.46
C GLY A 688 -46.18 -36.14 -12.97
N ARG A 689 -46.65 -35.00 -12.46
CA ARG A 689 -46.51 -34.55 -11.07
C ARG A 689 -47.80 -34.89 -10.31
N THR A 690 -47.71 -35.61 -9.18
CA THR A 690 -48.78 -35.62 -8.17
C THR A 690 -48.20 -35.57 -6.75
N SER A 691 -48.98 -34.93 -5.90
CA SER A 691 -48.66 -34.33 -4.60
C SER A 691 -49.01 -35.21 -3.39
N ASN A 692 -48.37 -34.87 -2.26
CA ASN A 692 -48.83 -35.01 -0.86
C ASN A 692 -48.61 -36.33 -0.07
N ASN A 693 -47.88 -36.15 1.05
CA ASN A 693 -48.15 -36.62 2.42
C ASN A 693 -47.95 -38.09 2.87
N VAL A 694 -47.54 -38.14 4.15
CA VAL A 694 -47.66 -39.18 5.21
C VAL A 694 -46.62 -40.32 5.31
N GLY A 695 -45.90 -40.31 6.45
CA GLY A 695 -45.73 -41.40 7.43
C GLY A 695 -45.21 -42.77 6.98
N TRP A 696 -44.10 -43.22 7.59
CA TRP A 696 -43.69 -44.62 7.53
C TRP A 696 -43.59 -45.23 8.92
N THR A 697 -44.50 -46.17 9.19
CA THR A 697 -44.28 -47.26 10.13
C THR A 697 -44.77 -48.58 9.51
N TRP A 698 -43.90 -49.59 9.65
CA TRP A 698 -44.12 -51.04 9.77
C TRP A 698 -44.10 -52.01 8.56
N LEU A 699 -43.23 -53.02 8.75
CA LEU A 699 -43.44 -54.49 8.67
C LEU A 699 -43.01 -55.29 7.40
N ALA A 700 -41.94 -56.07 7.63
CA ALA A 700 -41.70 -57.50 7.36
C ALA A 700 -41.55 -58.09 5.94
N ALA A 701 -40.43 -58.82 5.75
CA ALA A 701 -40.41 -60.28 5.52
C ALA A 701 -38.99 -60.85 5.70
N GLY A 702 -38.85 -61.97 6.43
CA GLY A 702 -37.60 -62.75 6.58
C GLY A 702 -37.29 -63.68 5.37
N PRO A 703 -36.29 -64.60 5.44
CA PRO A 703 -36.19 -65.60 6.51
C PRO A 703 -34.78 -65.90 7.11
N THR A 704 -34.82 -66.24 8.39
CA THR A 704 -34.01 -67.16 9.24
C THR A 704 -32.62 -67.67 8.80
N ASN A 705 -31.63 -67.53 9.70
CA ASN A 705 -31.00 -68.66 10.43
C ASN A 705 -30.09 -68.25 11.62
N ALA A 706 -30.32 -68.93 12.75
CA ALA A 706 -29.40 -69.33 13.85
C ALA A 706 -28.70 -68.32 14.81
N ALA A 707 -29.33 -68.13 15.98
CA ALA A 707 -28.87 -68.40 17.37
C ALA A 707 -27.58 -67.81 18.01
N GLY A 708 -27.78 -67.15 19.17
CA GLY A 708 -26.84 -66.92 20.30
C GLY A 708 -26.75 -65.43 20.73
N GLY A 709 -27.54 -64.88 21.68
CA GLY A 709 -27.42 -64.96 23.15
C GLY A 709 -26.16 -64.22 23.66
N TYR A 710 -26.13 -63.07 24.36
CA TYR A 710 -26.86 -62.56 25.53
C TYR A 710 -26.65 -61.02 25.65
N GLY A 711 -27.57 -60.30 26.35
CA GLY A 711 -27.18 -59.19 27.24
C GLY A 711 -27.65 -57.76 26.92
N ALA A 712 -28.88 -57.44 27.31
CA ALA A 712 -29.41 -56.11 27.65
C ALA A 712 -28.60 -55.45 28.81
N THR A 713 -28.55 -54.16 29.17
CA THR A 713 -29.42 -52.96 28.97
C THR A 713 -28.74 -51.75 29.67
N ASN A 714 -29.04 -50.52 29.18
CA ASN A 714 -29.19 -49.23 29.91
C ASN A 714 -27.92 -48.54 30.48
N LEU A 715 -27.61 -47.24 30.25
CA LEU A 715 -28.44 -46.04 30.47
C LEU A 715 -27.83 -44.78 29.79
N LEU A 716 -28.70 -43.87 29.34
CA LEU A 716 -28.42 -42.49 28.92
C LEU A 716 -27.98 -41.56 30.07
N ARG A 717 -27.14 -40.56 29.79
CA ARG A 717 -27.33 -39.16 30.29
C ARG A 717 -26.53 -38.13 29.49
N PHE A 718 -27.24 -37.12 28.98
CA PHE A 718 -26.72 -35.83 28.53
C PHE A 718 -26.27 -34.99 29.74
N MET A 719 -25.10 -34.36 29.66
CA MET A 719 -24.80 -33.07 30.31
C MET A 719 -23.81 -32.28 29.46
N SER A 720 -24.18 -31.03 29.18
CA SER A 720 -23.45 -29.99 28.47
C SER A 720 -22.39 -29.32 29.35
N GLY A 721 -21.23 -28.98 28.78
CA GLY A 721 -20.43 -27.82 29.19
C GLY A 721 -18.94 -28.07 29.53
N ASN A 722 -18.09 -27.35 28.78
CA ASN A 722 -16.94 -26.57 29.25
C ASN A 722 -15.52 -27.19 29.47
N TRP A 723 -14.61 -26.74 28.57
CA TRP A 723 -13.20 -26.33 28.71
C TRP A 723 -12.05 -27.31 29.08
N HIS A 724 -10.92 -27.04 28.40
CA HIS A 724 -9.50 -27.17 28.81
C HIS A 724 -8.63 -28.41 28.48
N ILE A 725 -7.50 -28.09 27.82
CA ILE A 725 -6.10 -28.51 28.06
C ILE A 725 -5.52 -29.76 27.34
N ALA A 726 -4.48 -29.45 26.57
CA ALA A 726 -3.17 -30.10 26.39
C ALA A 726 -3.01 -31.64 26.36
N ALA A 727 -2.31 -32.03 25.28
CA ALA A 727 -1.22 -33.01 25.20
C ALA A 727 -1.49 -34.51 25.43
N ARG A 728 -0.99 -35.27 24.43
CA ARG A 728 -0.33 -36.58 24.52
C ARG A 728 -1.22 -37.82 24.46
N TRP A 729 -1.30 -38.42 23.26
CA TRP A 729 -1.39 -39.87 23.05
C TRP A 729 -0.49 -40.27 21.86
N ILE A 730 0.73 -40.72 22.15
CA ILE A 730 1.38 -41.84 21.44
C ILE A 730 2.11 -42.63 22.51
N ARG A 731 1.54 -43.76 22.92
CA ARG A 731 2.30 -44.91 23.39
C ARG A 731 1.51 -46.18 23.09
N ASP A 732 1.86 -46.79 21.97
CA ASP A 732 1.95 -48.25 21.86
C ASP A 732 3.26 -48.58 21.14
N GLY A 733 4.06 -49.45 21.75
CA GLY A 733 5.11 -50.20 21.06
C GLY A 733 6.56 -49.65 21.08
N GLY A 734 7.22 -49.69 22.25
CA GLY A 734 8.56 -50.29 22.37
C GLY A 734 9.81 -49.49 21.98
N VAL A 735 10.42 -48.78 22.96
CA VAL A 735 11.85 -48.90 23.31
C VAL A 735 11.99 -48.67 24.81
N THR A 736 12.61 -49.62 25.51
CA THR A 736 13.00 -49.54 26.93
C THR A 736 14.35 -48.83 27.08
N THR A 737 14.42 -47.78 27.89
CA THR A 737 15.65 -47.39 28.59
C THR A 737 15.30 -46.97 30.02
N ASN A 738 15.77 -47.75 30.99
CA ASN A 738 15.68 -47.49 32.42
C ASN A 738 16.54 -46.28 32.81
N TYR A 739 16.04 -45.41 33.70
CA TYR A 739 16.89 -44.53 34.51
C TYR A 739 16.45 -44.61 35.97
N GLY A 740 17.38 -45.02 36.82
CA GLY A 740 17.19 -45.26 38.26
C GLY A 740 17.23 -43.99 39.10
N TRP A 741 16.56 -44.07 40.25
CA TRP A 741 16.51 -43.05 41.29
C TRP A 741 17.68 -43.21 42.25
N ASN A 742 18.25 -42.11 42.77
CA ASN A 742 19.13 -42.20 43.93
C ASN A 742 18.32 -42.30 45.24
N ALA A 743 18.97 -42.76 46.32
CA ALA A 743 18.32 -43.07 47.60
C ALA A 743 17.74 -41.86 48.37
N ALA A 744 17.74 -40.66 47.76
CA ALA A 744 17.08 -39.46 48.28
C ALA A 744 15.90 -38.99 47.40
N GLY A 745 15.53 -39.73 46.36
CA GLY A 745 14.31 -39.45 45.58
C GLY A 745 14.37 -38.20 44.68
N GLN A 746 15.56 -37.77 44.24
CA GLN A 746 15.70 -36.61 43.35
C GLN A 746 16.13 -37.03 41.93
N ILE A 747 15.44 -36.49 40.92
CA ILE A 747 15.75 -36.64 39.50
C ILE A 747 16.96 -35.75 39.15
N ASN A 748 17.92 -36.28 38.40
CA ASN A 748 19.13 -35.58 37.99
C ASN A 748 18.82 -34.42 37.03
N ARG A 749 19.02 -33.16 37.46
CA ARG A 749 18.65 -31.94 36.71
C ARG A 749 19.40 -31.75 35.39
N SER A 750 20.52 -32.43 35.16
CA SER A 750 21.26 -32.33 33.89
C SER A 750 20.55 -33.02 32.70
N ALA A 751 19.60 -33.93 32.96
CA ALA A 751 18.84 -34.63 31.91
C ALA A 751 17.59 -33.87 31.43
N LEU A 752 17.07 -32.91 32.22
CA LEU A 752 15.96 -32.05 31.81
C LEU A 752 16.41 -30.90 30.89
N ASP A 753 17.59 -30.32 31.15
CA ASP A 753 18.17 -29.26 30.31
C ASP A 753 18.49 -29.72 28.88
N ALA A 754 18.73 -31.02 28.66
CA ALA A 754 18.98 -31.58 27.34
C ALA A 754 17.69 -31.72 26.50
N ALA A 755 16.53 -31.93 27.15
CA ALA A 755 15.25 -32.08 26.47
C ALA A 755 14.59 -30.72 26.14
N GLU A 756 14.77 -29.70 26.99
CA GLU A 756 14.32 -28.34 26.69
C GLU A 756 15.13 -27.70 25.54
N ARG A 757 16.43 -28.00 25.42
CA ARG A 757 17.25 -27.56 24.28
C ARG A 757 16.85 -28.20 22.95
N ALA A 758 16.20 -29.37 22.93
CA ALA A 758 15.75 -30.02 21.70
C ALA A 758 14.43 -29.46 21.15
N CYS A 759 13.53 -28.95 22.01
CA CYS A 759 12.27 -28.33 21.56
C CYS A 759 12.42 -26.88 21.08
N LEU A 760 13.46 -26.16 21.50
CA LEU A 760 13.73 -24.77 21.10
C LEU A 760 14.42 -24.61 19.73
N VAL A 761 14.86 -25.70 19.10
CA VAL A 761 15.60 -25.67 17.81
C VAL A 761 14.70 -25.86 16.58
N THR A 762 13.40 -26.16 16.74
CA THR A 762 12.50 -26.38 15.59
C THR A 762 11.62 -25.18 15.19
N SER A 763 11.71 -24.05 15.90
CA SER A 763 10.97 -22.81 15.54
C SER A 763 11.86 -21.60 15.22
N SER A 764 13.19 -21.76 15.16
CA SER A 764 14.13 -20.63 15.07
C SER A 764 15.19 -20.73 13.95
N VAL A 765 15.01 -21.60 12.94
CA VAL A 765 15.93 -21.68 11.79
C VAL A 765 15.23 -21.28 10.49
N TYR A 766 14.94 -19.98 10.36
CA TYR A 766 14.69 -19.31 9.08
C TYR A 766 15.38 -17.94 9.05
N SER A 767 16.57 -17.79 9.63
CA SER A 767 17.38 -16.57 9.46
C SER A 767 18.77 -16.69 10.09
N THR A 768 19.68 -17.48 9.51
CA THR A 768 21.13 -17.21 9.67
C THR A 768 21.93 -17.92 8.57
N ILE A 769 22.33 -17.18 7.54
CA ILE A 769 23.38 -17.60 6.61
C ILE A 769 24.68 -17.00 7.15
N TRP A 770 25.60 -17.86 7.61
CA TRP A 770 26.95 -17.46 7.98
C TRP A 770 27.82 -17.41 6.72
N SER A 771 28.32 -16.22 6.38
CA SER A 771 29.37 -16.06 5.38
C SER A 771 30.72 -16.08 6.10
N PHE A 772 31.43 -17.20 6.06
CA PHE A 772 32.85 -17.20 6.43
C PHE A 772 33.66 -16.71 5.24
N GLY A 773 34.19 -15.50 5.34
CA GLY A 773 35.19 -14.99 4.41
C GLY A 773 36.57 -15.57 4.74
N TYR A 774 37.22 -16.15 3.74
CA TYR A 774 38.69 -16.19 3.61
C TYR A 774 39.05 -15.90 2.14
N PRO A 775 40.22 -15.27 1.89
CA PRO A 775 40.57 -14.60 0.64
C PRO A 775 41.21 -15.56 -0.38
N ASP A 776 41.27 -15.10 -1.63
CA ASP A 776 41.93 -15.71 -2.78
C ASP A 776 41.38 -17.04 -3.29
N HIS A 777 40.49 -16.97 -4.28
CA HIS A 777 40.60 -17.71 -5.54
C HIS A 777 39.64 -17.11 -6.57
N THR A 778 40.20 -16.43 -7.57
CA THR A 778 39.50 -16.02 -8.80
C THR A 778 39.12 -17.27 -9.60
N ALA A 779 37.83 -17.61 -9.64
CA ALA A 779 37.31 -18.51 -10.66
C ALA A 779 37.03 -17.69 -11.95
N PRO A 780 37.51 -18.13 -13.13
CA PRO A 780 37.34 -17.34 -14.36
C PRO A 780 35.89 -17.37 -14.84
N THR A 781 35.33 -16.21 -15.13
CA THR A 781 34.11 -16.06 -15.93
C THR A 781 34.42 -16.40 -17.39
N GLN A 782 34.11 -17.62 -17.84
CA GLN A 782 34.12 -17.94 -19.28
C GLN A 782 32.79 -17.51 -19.90
N ASP A 783 32.87 -16.57 -20.85
CA ASP A 783 31.79 -16.24 -21.78
C ASP A 783 31.84 -17.27 -22.93
N MET A 784 30.80 -18.10 -23.10
CA MET A 784 30.79 -19.17 -24.11
C MET A 784 29.66 -18.98 -25.11
N SER A 785 30.01 -18.54 -26.32
CA SER A 785 29.16 -18.61 -27.51
C SER A 785 29.46 -19.89 -28.30
N ALA A 786 28.74 -20.98 -28.05
CA ALA A 786 28.70 -22.13 -28.97
C ALA A 786 27.49 -23.05 -28.70
N SER A 787 26.77 -23.37 -29.77
CA SER A 787 25.66 -24.32 -29.84
C SER A 787 26.08 -25.75 -29.42
N ASN A 788 25.25 -26.39 -28.59
CA ASN A 788 25.30 -27.80 -28.14
C ASN A 788 26.46 -28.22 -27.21
N SER A 789 26.72 -27.48 -26.14
CA SER A 789 27.71 -27.87 -25.11
C SER A 789 27.07 -28.48 -23.85
N ARG A 790 27.50 -29.70 -23.50
CA ARG A 790 27.23 -30.37 -22.21
C ARG A 790 28.16 -29.74 -21.16
N ILE A 791 27.61 -29.06 -20.15
CA ILE A 791 28.39 -28.44 -19.06
C ILE A 791 28.68 -29.52 -18.00
N THR A 792 29.93 -29.68 -17.57
CA THR A 792 30.33 -30.58 -16.46
C THR A 792 31.10 -29.76 -15.43
N ILE A 793 30.60 -29.66 -14.20
CA ILE A 793 31.28 -28.97 -13.08
C ILE A 793 31.76 -30.04 -12.09
N ALA A 794 33.08 -30.22 -11.92
CA ALA A 794 33.66 -31.10 -10.92
C ALA A 794 34.39 -30.28 -9.85
N GLN A 795 34.11 -30.51 -8.56
CA GLN A 795 34.83 -29.90 -7.44
C GLN A 795 35.37 -30.97 -6.47
N GLY A 796 36.55 -30.69 -5.89
CA GLY A 796 37.41 -31.63 -5.15
C GLY A 796 36.93 -32.01 -3.74
N LEU A 797 37.59 -33.02 -3.17
CA LEU A 797 37.28 -33.64 -1.87
C LEU A 797 37.17 -32.61 -0.72
N VAL A 798 36.04 -32.60 -0.03
CA VAL A 798 35.91 -32.00 1.31
C VAL A 798 35.88 -33.13 2.33
N SER A 799 37.01 -33.36 3.00
CA SER A 799 37.09 -34.29 4.13
C SER A 799 37.13 -33.50 5.44
N ASN A 800 36.13 -33.75 6.30
CA ASN A 800 35.97 -33.29 7.69
C ASN A 800 35.22 -31.95 7.91
N ILE A 801 33.92 -32.05 8.18
CA ILE A 801 33.14 -31.02 8.91
C ILE A 801 32.58 -31.70 10.17
N PRO A 802 32.89 -31.24 11.40
CA PRO A 802 32.29 -31.77 12.61
C PRO A 802 31.00 -31.00 12.94
N GLY A 803 29.84 -31.65 12.82
CA GLY A 803 28.53 -31.15 13.28
C GLY A 803 27.43 -31.11 12.21
N ASN A 804 26.17 -31.09 12.64
CA ASN A 804 25.00 -30.95 11.77
C ASN A 804 25.00 -29.57 11.11
N GLY A 805 25.49 -29.47 9.86
CA GLY A 805 25.54 -28.24 9.08
C GLY A 805 24.98 -28.43 7.66
N LEU A 806 24.36 -27.37 7.12
CA LEU A 806 23.95 -27.26 5.73
C LEU A 806 25.16 -26.89 4.85
N LEU A 807 25.41 -27.64 3.79
CA LEU A 807 26.42 -27.29 2.77
C LEU A 807 25.72 -26.57 1.61
N GLY A 808 25.98 -25.27 1.41
CA GLY A 808 25.48 -24.51 0.26
C GLY A 808 26.51 -24.48 -0.86
N VAL A 809 26.16 -24.95 -2.06
CA VAL A 809 26.99 -24.84 -3.27
C VAL A 809 26.43 -23.71 -4.14
N HIS A 810 27.21 -22.64 -4.35
CA HIS A 810 26.89 -21.57 -5.30
C HIS A 810 27.76 -21.70 -6.55
N GLY A 811 27.19 -22.16 -7.66
CA GLY A 811 27.83 -22.13 -8.98
C GLY A 811 26.89 -21.50 -10.00
N PHE A 812 27.33 -20.43 -10.68
CA PHE A 812 26.53 -19.69 -11.65
C PHE A 812 27.11 -19.79 -13.06
N PRO A 813 26.58 -20.64 -13.96
CA PRO A 813 26.72 -20.44 -15.40
C PRO A 813 25.49 -19.70 -15.95
N ALA A 814 25.70 -18.56 -16.60
CA ALA A 814 24.66 -17.89 -17.40
C ALA A 814 24.72 -18.42 -18.84
N ALA A 815 23.77 -19.27 -19.25
CA ALA A 815 23.65 -19.68 -20.65
C ALA A 815 22.75 -18.69 -21.41
N ARG A 816 23.23 -18.10 -22.51
CA ARG A 816 22.50 -17.10 -23.34
C ARG A 816 21.92 -17.64 -24.65
N SER A 817 21.86 -18.96 -24.90
CA SER A 817 21.34 -19.49 -26.17
C SER A 817 20.23 -20.54 -26.02
N ALA A 818 19.21 -20.40 -26.87
CA ALA A 818 18.09 -21.32 -27.04
C ALA A 818 18.58 -22.75 -27.33
N ALA A 819 18.03 -23.72 -26.60
CA ALA A 819 18.40 -25.14 -26.60
C ALA A 819 19.78 -25.48 -26.00
N SER A 820 19.84 -25.59 -24.66
CA SER A 820 21.00 -26.16 -23.95
C SER A 820 20.55 -27.19 -22.92
N ASN A 821 20.98 -28.45 -23.04
CA ASN A 821 20.84 -29.46 -21.99
C ASN A 821 21.93 -29.23 -20.93
N VAL A 822 21.56 -28.68 -19.77
CA VAL A 822 22.49 -28.51 -18.65
C VAL A 822 22.48 -29.79 -17.80
N THR A 823 23.65 -30.40 -17.56
CA THR A 823 23.83 -31.56 -16.65
C THR A 823 24.71 -31.13 -15.48
N PHE A 824 24.34 -31.45 -14.25
CA PHE A 824 25.17 -31.21 -13.06
C PHE A 824 25.73 -32.54 -12.58
N THR A 825 27.00 -32.59 -12.16
CA THR A 825 27.62 -33.82 -11.63
C THR A 825 28.52 -33.52 -10.43
N SER A 826 28.03 -33.61 -9.18
CA SER A 826 28.92 -33.90 -8.02
C SER A 826 28.17 -34.25 -6.74
N LEU A 827 28.56 -35.31 -6.01
CA LEU A 827 29.37 -35.24 -4.76
C LEU A 827 29.54 -36.68 -4.18
N ARG A 828 30.75 -37.04 -3.74
CA ARG A 828 30.96 -38.29 -2.97
C ARG A 828 30.67 -37.99 -1.49
N LEU A 829 29.54 -38.44 -0.98
CA LEU A 829 29.10 -38.15 0.39
C LEU A 829 29.75 -39.13 1.39
N GLY A 830 30.65 -38.63 2.24
CA GLY A 830 31.12 -39.34 3.42
C GLY A 830 30.05 -39.34 4.52
N ARG A 831 30.06 -40.38 5.36
CA ARG A 831 29.09 -40.67 6.43
C ARG A 831 28.52 -39.42 7.14
N GLN A 832 27.26 -39.09 6.85
CA GLN A 832 26.18 -38.56 7.73
C GLN A 832 25.21 -37.60 6.99
N ASN A 833 23.99 -37.46 7.54
CA ASN A 833 22.82 -36.80 6.95
C ASN A 833 23.10 -35.34 6.52
N MET A 834 23.05 -35.05 5.22
CA MET A 834 23.16 -33.69 4.67
C MET A 834 22.05 -33.42 3.64
N GLY A 835 21.46 -32.22 3.68
CA GLY A 835 20.51 -31.75 2.66
C GLY A 835 21.21 -31.02 1.51
N PHE A 836 20.65 -31.11 0.30
CA PHE A 836 21.18 -30.49 -0.92
C PHE A 836 20.25 -29.36 -1.40
N TYR A 837 20.81 -28.23 -1.85
CA TYR A 837 20.04 -27.09 -2.37
C TYR A 837 20.68 -26.59 -3.68
N CYS A 838 19.89 -26.41 -4.74
CA CYS A 838 20.36 -25.92 -6.05
C CYS A 838 19.41 -24.83 -6.56
N MET A 839 19.94 -23.67 -6.95
CA MET A 839 19.19 -22.59 -7.61
C MET A 839 19.57 -22.53 -9.08
N LEU A 840 18.58 -22.58 -9.99
CA LEU A 840 18.78 -22.58 -11.44
C LEU A 840 18.33 -21.24 -12.04
N ARG A 841 19.10 -20.69 -12.99
CA ARG A 841 18.70 -19.57 -13.87
C ARG A 841 18.53 -20.11 -15.29
N ALA A 842 17.32 -20.05 -15.85
CA ALA A 842 17.08 -20.45 -17.24
C ALA A 842 16.70 -19.23 -18.09
N ALA A 843 17.40 -19.01 -19.20
CA ALA A 843 17.08 -17.98 -20.18
C ALA A 843 16.42 -18.66 -21.40
N GLN A 844 15.08 -18.59 -21.46
CA GLN A 844 14.19 -18.99 -22.57
C GLN A 844 14.18 -20.48 -22.99
N HIS A 845 12.96 -21.01 -23.17
CA HIS A 845 12.56 -22.30 -23.76
C HIS A 845 13.63 -23.41 -23.80
N GLY A 846 13.55 -24.37 -22.87
CA GLY A 846 14.42 -25.56 -22.87
C GLY A 846 14.10 -26.59 -21.77
N VAL A 847 14.56 -27.83 -21.98
CA VAL A 847 14.45 -28.96 -21.04
C VAL A 847 15.68 -28.99 -20.14
N VAL A 848 15.50 -28.96 -18.81
CA VAL A 848 16.59 -29.12 -17.84
C VAL A 848 16.63 -30.55 -17.33
N THR A 849 17.82 -31.19 -17.34
CA THR A 849 18.04 -32.56 -16.85
C THR A 849 19.06 -32.57 -15.73
N VAL A 850 18.63 -32.86 -14.50
CA VAL A 850 19.53 -33.01 -13.34
C VAL A 850 19.85 -34.49 -13.15
N GLU A 851 21.14 -34.83 -13.17
CA GLU A 851 21.66 -36.19 -12.92
C GLU A 851 22.38 -36.20 -11.57
N VAL A 852 22.03 -37.11 -10.67
CA VAL A 852 22.68 -37.23 -9.35
C VAL A 852 23.31 -38.62 -9.25
N GLN A 853 24.63 -38.65 -9.05
CA GLN A 853 25.41 -39.89 -8.89
C GLN A 853 25.84 -40.07 -7.43
N TYR A 854 25.56 -41.24 -6.86
CA TYR A 854 25.96 -41.63 -5.50
C TYR A 854 26.84 -42.89 -5.54
N ALA A 855 27.81 -42.98 -4.62
CA ALA A 855 28.64 -44.17 -4.42
C ALA A 855 28.68 -44.52 -2.92
N GLU A 856 28.26 -45.74 -2.59
CA GLU A 856 28.06 -46.20 -1.22
C GLU A 856 29.39 -46.62 -0.57
N GLY A 857 29.81 -45.89 0.46
CA GLY A 857 31.01 -46.19 1.26
C GLY A 857 30.63 -46.74 2.64
N GLY A 858 30.26 -48.02 2.71
CA GLY A 858 30.22 -48.80 3.95
C GLY A 858 29.09 -48.49 4.94
N GLY A 859 27.96 -49.20 4.78
CA GLY A 859 27.21 -49.79 5.89
C GLY A 859 26.25 -48.91 6.69
N SER A 860 25.74 -47.79 6.16
CA SER A 860 24.68 -47.01 6.84
C SER A 860 23.73 -46.32 5.86
N TRP A 861 22.43 -46.51 6.08
CA TRP A 861 21.31 -45.99 5.28
C TRP A 861 21.19 -44.46 5.36
N VAL A 862 20.79 -43.83 4.24
CA VAL A 862 20.46 -42.40 4.16
C VAL A 862 18.95 -42.22 4.37
N ASP A 863 18.55 -41.47 5.40
CA ASP A 863 17.13 -41.26 5.74
C ASP A 863 16.52 -39.99 5.10
N TRP A 864 17.30 -39.13 4.43
CA TRP A 864 16.80 -37.83 3.98
C TRP A 864 17.50 -37.25 2.74
N ILE A 865 16.71 -36.93 1.71
CA ILE A 865 17.03 -35.89 0.71
C ILE A 865 16.05 -34.75 0.98
N GLY A 866 16.56 -33.61 1.46
CA GLY A 866 15.78 -32.39 1.62
C GLY A 866 15.42 -31.80 0.27
N GLY A 867 14.18 -31.34 0.11
CA GLY A 867 13.60 -30.95 -1.17
C GLY A 867 14.36 -29.86 -1.95
N ILE A 868 14.15 -29.87 -3.26
CA ILE A 868 14.61 -28.84 -4.19
C ILE A 868 13.53 -27.76 -4.26
N ALA A 869 13.89 -26.51 -3.96
CA ALA A 869 13.03 -25.35 -4.17
C ALA A 869 13.39 -24.67 -5.50
N LEU A 870 12.42 -24.56 -6.41
CA LEU A 870 12.51 -23.64 -7.55
C LEU A 870 11.93 -22.31 -7.06
N ALA A 871 12.78 -21.29 -7.00
CA ALA A 871 12.33 -19.92 -6.77
C ALA A 871 12.35 -19.20 -8.12
N GLU A 872 11.18 -18.78 -8.62
CA GLU A 872 11.13 -17.63 -9.52
C GLU A 872 11.44 -16.41 -8.65
N THR A 873 12.67 -15.94 -8.71
CA THR A 873 13.06 -14.68 -8.08
C THR A 873 12.96 -13.56 -9.11
N ASP A 874 11.88 -12.78 -9.04
CA ASP A 874 11.76 -11.46 -9.67
C ASP A 874 12.65 -10.40 -8.97
N ALA A 875 13.84 -10.79 -8.52
CA ALA A 875 14.78 -9.88 -7.89
C ALA A 875 16.19 -10.44 -7.98
N TRP A 876 16.94 -10.00 -8.99
CA TRP A 876 18.39 -9.70 -8.89
C TRP A 876 18.86 -9.05 -10.21
N GLN A 877 19.04 -7.73 -10.20
CA GLN A 877 19.74 -6.98 -11.25
C GLN A 877 21.25 -7.23 -11.13
N VAL A 878 21.87 -7.70 -12.22
CA VAL A 878 23.32 -7.61 -12.41
C VAL A 878 23.60 -6.26 -13.07
N ALA A 879 24.60 -5.54 -12.55
CA ALA A 879 25.03 -4.27 -13.10
C ALA A 879 25.42 -4.40 -14.59
N GLY A 880 24.73 -3.66 -15.46
CA GLY A 880 25.08 -3.46 -16.87
C GLY A 880 24.56 -4.54 -17.85
N GLY A 881 23.45 -4.27 -18.53
CA GLY A 881 22.99 -5.03 -19.70
C GLY A 881 21.48 -4.94 -19.93
N SER A 882 21.07 -4.74 -21.18
CA SER A 882 19.68 -4.54 -21.65
C SER A 882 18.68 -5.61 -21.21
N GLU A 883 17.44 -5.18 -20.93
CA GLU A 883 16.28 -6.03 -20.64
C GLU A 883 16.11 -7.15 -21.68
N ALA A 884 16.09 -8.40 -21.21
CA ALA A 884 15.62 -9.54 -22.00
C ALA A 884 14.36 -10.09 -21.32
N SER A 885 13.27 -10.15 -22.08
CA SER A 885 11.98 -10.72 -21.70
C SER A 885 12.09 -12.21 -21.39
N PHE A 886 11.64 -12.61 -20.20
CA PHE A 886 11.60 -14.01 -19.74
C PHE A 886 10.40 -14.75 -20.36
N GLY A 887 10.61 -15.97 -20.85
CA GLY A 887 9.57 -16.86 -21.41
C GLY A 887 9.29 -18.07 -20.51
N ALA A 888 8.11 -18.68 -20.63
CA ALA A 888 7.63 -19.79 -19.81
C ALA A 888 8.45 -21.09 -20.00
N LEU A 889 8.65 -21.84 -18.90
CA LEU A 889 9.29 -23.16 -18.89
C LEU A 889 8.34 -24.25 -19.43
N GLU A 890 8.72 -24.96 -20.50
CA GLU A 890 7.82 -25.91 -21.19
C GLU A 890 7.84 -27.34 -20.61
N ALA A 891 8.98 -27.84 -20.11
CA ALA A 891 9.09 -29.18 -19.53
C ALA A 891 10.31 -29.34 -18.60
N LEU A 892 10.16 -30.15 -17.55
CA LEU A 892 11.22 -30.48 -16.59
C LEU A 892 11.37 -32.01 -16.46
N SER A 893 12.59 -32.54 -16.56
CA SER A 893 12.85 -33.99 -16.50
C SER A 893 13.94 -34.30 -15.48
N PHE A 894 13.68 -35.25 -14.58
CA PHE A 894 14.63 -35.71 -13.57
C PHE A 894 15.08 -37.14 -13.85
N ARG A 895 16.38 -37.39 -13.80
CA ARG A 895 16.96 -38.73 -13.95
C ARG A 895 17.87 -39.02 -12.75
N ILE A 896 17.50 -40.01 -11.95
CA ILE A 896 18.29 -40.43 -10.78
C ILE A 896 18.88 -41.81 -11.09
N ILE A 897 20.21 -41.93 -11.00
CA ILE A 897 20.94 -43.17 -11.24
C ILE A 897 21.68 -43.53 -9.96
N ALA A 898 21.28 -44.62 -9.31
CA ALA A 898 21.91 -45.10 -8.08
C ALA A 898 22.85 -46.27 -8.39
N TYR A 899 24.09 -46.21 -7.88
CA TYR A 899 25.05 -47.31 -7.93
C TYR A 899 25.28 -47.85 -6.52
N GLY A 900 24.87 -49.09 -6.28
CA GLY A 900 25.17 -49.82 -5.05
C GLY A 900 26.34 -50.79 -5.27
N GLN A 901 27.31 -50.83 -4.35
CA GLN A 901 28.25 -51.95 -4.26
C GLN A 901 27.82 -52.88 -3.12
N ALA A 902 27.02 -53.90 -3.45
CA ALA A 902 26.84 -55.06 -2.61
C ALA A 902 27.60 -56.23 -3.24
N GLY A 903 28.71 -56.65 -2.63
CA GLY A 903 29.37 -57.93 -2.91
C GLY A 903 29.62 -58.26 -4.39
N GLY A 904 30.55 -57.56 -5.04
CA GLY A 904 31.21 -58.05 -6.26
C GLY A 904 30.48 -57.89 -7.61
N GLY A 905 29.37 -57.15 -7.67
CA GLY A 905 28.73 -56.75 -8.94
C GLY A 905 28.09 -55.36 -8.84
N ILE A 906 28.04 -54.63 -9.96
CA ILE A 906 27.34 -53.34 -10.07
C ILE A 906 25.89 -53.62 -10.47
N GLU A 907 24.93 -53.38 -9.58
CA GLU A 907 23.51 -53.27 -9.98
C GLU A 907 23.17 -51.81 -10.30
N ILE A 908 22.49 -51.61 -11.43
CA ILE A 908 22.02 -50.30 -11.92
C ILE A 908 20.52 -50.21 -11.68
N GLY A 909 20.11 -49.33 -10.78
CA GLY A 909 18.71 -48.94 -10.62
C GLY A 909 18.46 -47.57 -11.28
N GLU A 910 17.59 -47.52 -12.28
CA GLU A 910 17.22 -46.29 -12.98
C GLU A 910 15.78 -45.89 -12.64
N THR A 911 15.55 -44.62 -12.31
CA THR A 911 14.20 -44.05 -12.21
C THR A 911 14.18 -42.68 -12.88
N GLN A 912 13.29 -42.54 -13.87
CA GLN A 912 13.08 -41.32 -14.64
C GLN A 912 11.68 -40.78 -14.36
N ILE A 913 11.57 -39.49 -14.03
CA ILE A 913 10.30 -38.81 -13.80
C ILE A 913 10.26 -37.57 -14.69
N SER A 914 9.22 -37.47 -15.53
CA SER A 914 9.01 -36.35 -16.45
C SER A 914 7.62 -35.76 -16.22
N ALA A 915 7.52 -34.43 -16.14
CA ALA A 915 6.24 -33.73 -15.99
C ALA A 915 6.14 -32.55 -16.97
N LEU A 916 4.97 -32.41 -17.59
CA LEU A 916 4.55 -31.21 -18.33
C LEU A 916 3.95 -30.21 -17.34
N VAL A 917 4.25 -28.92 -17.49
CA VAL A 917 3.83 -27.87 -16.54
C VAL A 917 2.64 -27.09 -17.14
N PRO A 918 1.40 -27.20 -16.61
CA PRO A 918 0.35 -26.23 -16.88
C PRO A 918 0.07 -25.34 -15.65
N GLU A 919 0.15 -24.03 -15.87
CA GLU A 919 -0.27 -22.86 -15.06
C GLU A 919 -0.07 -22.82 -13.51
N PRO A 920 0.08 -21.61 -12.91
CA PRO A 920 0.56 -21.41 -11.54
C PRO A 920 -0.25 -22.10 -10.43
N ALA A 921 -1.51 -22.46 -10.68
CA ALA A 921 -2.37 -23.16 -9.71
C ALA A 921 -2.00 -24.65 -9.49
N ALA A 922 -1.22 -25.28 -10.37
CA ALA A 922 -0.86 -26.70 -10.27
C ALA A 922 0.32 -26.99 -9.31
N MET A 923 1.07 -25.97 -8.86
CA MET A 923 2.23 -26.17 -7.97
C MET A 923 1.85 -26.74 -6.59
N LEU A 924 0.63 -26.47 -6.10
CA LEU A 924 0.14 -27.00 -4.83
C LEU A 924 -0.22 -28.51 -4.92
N ALA A 925 -0.58 -29.00 -6.12
CA ALA A 925 -0.89 -30.41 -6.35
C ALA A 925 0.36 -31.28 -6.48
N LEU A 926 1.48 -30.74 -6.99
CA LEU A 926 2.75 -31.47 -7.12
C LEU A 926 3.40 -31.76 -5.76
N ALA A 927 3.26 -30.83 -4.80
CA ALA A 927 3.70 -31.03 -3.42
C ALA A 927 2.92 -32.15 -2.70
N ALA A 928 1.64 -32.35 -3.05
CA ALA A 928 0.82 -33.43 -2.52
C ALA A 928 1.19 -34.81 -3.12
N ALA A 929 1.62 -34.86 -4.39
CA ALA A 929 2.11 -36.08 -5.03
C ALA A 929 3.45 -36.57 -4.44
N PHE A 930 4.34 -35.64 -4.06
CA PHE A 930 5.60 -35.96 -3.39
C PHE A 930 5.41 -36.60 -2.01
N MET A 931 4.34 -36.22 -1.29
CA MET A 931 4.03 -36.81 0.02
C MET A 931 3.32 -38.17 -0.07
N THR A 932 2.72 -38.52 -1.22
CA THR A 932 2.04 -39.82 -1.41
C THR A 932 2.96 -40.93 -1.93
N ALA A 933 4.13 -40.60 -2.49
CA ALA A 933 5.18 -41.59 -2.81
C ALA A 933 5.89 -42.17 -1.56
N ARG A 934 5.59 -41.65 -0.37
CA ARG A 934 6.24 -42.00 0.92
C ARG A 934 5.88 -43.38 1.49
N HIS A 935 5.06 -44.18 0.78
CA HIS A 935 4.68 -45.53 1.20
C HIS A 935 4.85 -46.59 0.09
N ARG A 936 6.10 -46.84 -0.31
CA ARG A 936 6.51 -48.18 -0.77
C ARG A 936 7.76 -48.61 -0.01
N ARG A 937 7.57 -49.38 1.07
CA ARG A 937 8.66 -50.10 1.74
C ARG A 937 9.14 -51.21 0.79
N PHE A 938 10.41 -51.19 0.41
CA PHE A 938 11.09 -52.39 -0.08
C PHE A 938 11.30 -53.35 1.11
N ARG A 939 10.49 -54.40 1.19
CA ARG A 939 10.82 -55.60 1.99
C ARG A 939 11.30 -56.67 1.01
N HIS A 940 12.58 -57.02 1.07
CA HIS A 940 13.02 -58.34 0.63
C HIS A 940 13.77 -59.04 1.77
N SER A 941 13.17 -60.16 2.16
CA SER A 941 13.73 -61.24 2.95
C SER A 941 14.89 -61.91 2.22
N LEU A 942 15.99 -62.16 2.92
CA LEU A 942 16.95 -63.22 2.56
C LEU A 942 17.20 -64.12 3.78
N PRO A 943 17.47 -65.43 3.57
CA PRO A 943 17.42 -66.46 4.60
C PRO A 943 18.70 -66.51 5.45
N ARG A 944 18.57 -67.14 6.63
CA ARG A 944 19.66 -67.45 7.57
C ARG A 944 20.77 -68.29 6.92
N GLY A 945 22.01 -67.94 7.27
CA GLY A 945 23.24 -68.71 7.16
C GLY A 945 24.29 -68.01 7.99
#